data_AF-A0A7J6Y265-F1
#
_entry.id   AF-A0A7J6Y265-F1
#
_cell.length_a   1.000
_cell.length_b   1.000
_cell.length_c   1.000
_cell.angle_alpha   90.00
_cell.angle_beta   90.00
_cell.angle_gamma   90.00
#
_symmetry.space_group_name_H-M   'P 1'
#
loop_
_entity.id
_entity.type
_entity.pdbx_description
1 polymer ?
#
loop_
_entity_poly.entity_id
_entity_poly.type
_entity_poly.pdbx_seq_one_letter_code
_entity_poly.pdbx_strand_id
1 'polypeptide(L)'
;MIMNAEKSRRKRFKRMQDIEAIRRTEMKREREEALNALMQRPTTPMLAIEGPSETKPTCERPELSEGDMLAETQREEDALDSFSAYDRQIIRLIGAFENIIRLEETYDVNPTAPDWLKISQLVAQVYRYLPHAFGSQMPSALFRGAAPAMAPPEQREKYTAVVKLRIAHLSLEWMKLAEVTKNDEEDDENNTRDGRNNTGIRNILSTQEDVFVADSTLLRKVSFLRKCGDMNSLLTDVLCAVQHIVPATDILRSLEAVLAEGVADNRFVSHDGNGASTFSAEASLNLFIARRLYASSRVREWGESPFKVNTCPPTSEDEEPDSYSVFDDARMYAAGQTVPSDEVLQLNRWIACHTCRVRYNKLHPYYYSLCHLCGEYNFNKRLLTRDLRGKVVLLTGCRIKIGFAMALSLLRCGARLVGTTRFVHEALARFQREADYATWGDRLHLFALDLRDLWLVTQFCAFVRQHFPKIFAIINNAAQTIARTREYTAHVRHVEAFPPEELHRRLYEDTKAGEWHRFFLSHTSVTIGEPLRIEHHPHEQPFLDDVKAVANGKEMVHEENVTGEKQQSIVAKTRTADTHSLIFDRYDTQTEESDRRETNSWMMRLAEVPGSEAAEIMAINALSPLIINGKLKPCLLNREGDAAPSEERFIINVSAMEGQFYRYKQVTHPHTNMAKAALNMMTRTSGEDYAQDGIFMNSVDTGWITDESPRLKKERRAEQLLLCPLDEIDAAARCLDLIYTNSRAYGKFFKDFKEIPW
;
A
#
# COMPACT_ATOMS: atom_id res chain seq x y z
N MET A 1 -40.23 -43.21 -2.12
CA MET A 1 -39.80 -41.85 -1.69
C MET A 1 -38.58 -41.32 -2.45
N ILE A 2 -37.51 -42.11 -2.65
CA ILE A 2 -36.26 -41.66 -3.30
C ILE A 2 -36.45 -41.22 -4.77
N MET A 3 -37.23 -41.97 -5.57
CA MET A 3 -37.56 -41.57 -6.96
C MET A 3 -38.32 -40.23 -7.08
N ASN A 4 -39.15 -39.88 -6.10
CA ASN A 4 -39.89 -38.62 -6.11
C ASN A 4 -38.99 -37.43 -5.72
N ALA A 5 -38.03 -37.64 -4.81
CA ALA A 5 -37.03 -36.64 -4.47
C ALA A 5 -36.11 -36.34 -5.67
N GLU A 6 -35.72 -37.37 -6.43
CA GLU A 6 -34.88 -37.18 -7.61
C GLU A 6 -35.61 -36.54 -8.78
N LYS A 7 -36.88 -36.92 -9.03
CA LYS A 7 -37.75 -36.20 -9.99
C LYS A 7 -37.94 -34.73 -9.59
N SER A 8 -38.09 -34.43 -8.30
CA SER A 8 -38.18 -33.06 -7.78
C SER A 8 -36.89 -32.27 -7.99
N ARG A 9 -35.72 -32.90 -7.73
CA ARG A 9 -34.40 -32.28 -7.93
C ARG A 9 -34.13 -31.99 -9.42
N ARG A 10 -34.47 -32.92 -10.32
CA ARG A 10 -34.38 -32.72 -11.78
C ARG A 10 -35.33 -31.62 -12.27
N LYS A 11 -36.56 -31.52 -11.72
CA LYS A 11 -37.49 -30.39 -12.01
C LYS A 11 -36.95 -29.04 -11.56
N ARG A 12 -36.33 -28.96 -10.37
CA ARG A 12 -35.71 -27.72 -9.87
C ARG A 12 -34.49 -27.31 -10.70
N PHE A 13 -33.66 -28.27 -11.09
CA PHE A 13 -32.50 -28.01 -11.93
C PHE A 13 -32.92 -27.51 -13.32
N LYS A 14 -33.94 -28.12 -13.93
CA LYS A 14 -34.48 -27.68 -15.21
C LYS A 14 -35.09 -26.26 -15.13
N ARG A 15 -35.83 -25.94 -14.05
CA ARG A 15 -36.31 -24.58 -13.78
C ARG A 15 -35.19 -23.55 -13.64
N MET A 16 -34.06 -23.89 -13.00
CA MET A 16 -32.92 -22.98 -12.91
C MET A 16 -32.25 -22.74 -14.26
N GLN A 17 -32.15 -23.77 -15.10
CA GLN A 17 -31.65 -23.62 -16.48
C GLN A 17 -32.58 -22.77 -17.34
N ASP A 18 -33.89 -22.93 -17.20
CA ASP A 18 -34.89 -22.12 -17.92
C ASP A 18 -34.83 -20.64 -17.48
N ILE A 19 -34.66 -20.35 -16.18
CA ILE A 19 -34.50 -18.97 -15.66
C ILE A 19 -33.21 -18.33 -16.18
N GLU A 20 -32.11 -19.08 -16.23
CA GLU A 20 -30.83 -18.58 -16.75
C GLU A 20 -30.89 -18.37 -18.27
N ALA A 21 -31.63 -19.21 -19.00
CA ALA A 21 -31.88 -19.01 -20.43
C ALA A 21 -32.72 -17.74 -20.68
N ILE A 22 -33.75 -17.48 -19.86
CA ILE A 22 -34.57 -16.26 -19.92
C ILE A 22 -33.70 -15.01 -19.66
N ARG A 23 -32.84 -15.03 -18.63
CA ARG A 23 -31.89 -13.92 -18.36
C ARG A 23 -30.95 -13.65 -19.52
N ARG A 24 -30.45 -14.69 -20.19
CA ARG A 24 -29.58 -14.52 -21.36
C ARG A 24 -30.33 -13.94 -22.55
N THR A 25 -31.59 -14.31 -22.76
CA THR A 25 -32.42 -13.70 -23.82
C THR A 25 -32.81 -12.26 -23.49
N GLU A 26 -33.03 -11.92 -22.21
CA GLU A 26 -33.36 -10.56 -21.76
C GLU A 26 -32.15 -9.63 -21.90
N MET A 27 -30.96 -10.05 -21.45
CA MET A 27 -29.71 -9.31 -21.67
C MET A 27 -29.35 -9.17 -23.16
N LYS A 28 -29.72 -10.16 -24.00
CA LYS A 28 -29.53 -10.07 -25.45
C LYS A 28 -30.51 -9.06 -26.07
N ARG A 29 -31.77 -9.04 -25.61
CA ARG A 29 -32.78 -8.07 -26.05
C ARG A 29 -32.41 -6.64 -25.65
N GLU A 30 -31.96 -6.42 -24.42
CA GLU A 30 -31.47 -5.10 -23.95
C GLU A 30 -30.26 -4.62 -24.78
N ARG A 31 -29.36 -5.54 -25.15
CA ARG A 31 -28.21 -5.23 -26.01
C ARG A 31 -28.62 -4.90 -27.44
N GLU A 32 -29.61 -5.60 -27.99
CA GLU A 32 -30.17 -5.33 -29.34
C GLU A 32 -31.00 -4.03 -29.36
N GLU A 33 -31.75 -3.72 -28.30
CA GLU A 33 -32.46 -2.45 -28.12
C GLU A 33 -31.47 -1.26 -28.01
N ALA A 34 -30.38 -1.42 -27.25
CA ALA A 34 -29.32 -0.42 -27.16
C ALA A 34 -28.60 -0.22 -28.51
N LEU A 35 -28.38 -1.29 -29.27
CA LEU A 35 -27.76 -1.24 -30.59
C LEU A 35 -28.69 -0.58 -31.63
N ASN A 36 -29.98 -0.90 -31.60
CA ASN A 36 -30.99 -0.25 -32.46
C ASN A 36 -31.15 1.23 -32.12
N ALA A 37 -31.08 1.62 -30.83
CA ALA A 37 -31.09 3.02 -30.41
C ALA A 37 -29.84 3.78 -30.89
N LEU A 38 -28.68 3.11 -30.97
CA LEU A 38 -27.47 3.63 -31.56
C LEU A 38 -27.56 3.78 -33.09
N MET A 39 -28.23 2.84 -33.77
CA MET A 39 -28.43 2.85 -35.23
C MET A 39 -29.52 3.83 -35.70
N GLN A 40 -30.45 4.24 -34.83
CA GLN A 40 -31.47 5.25 -35.12
C GLN A 40 -30.99 6.70 -34.96
N ARG A 41 -29.73 6.94 -34.57
CA ARG A 41 -29.14 8.28 -34.57
C ARG A 41 -28.92 8.75 -36.02
N PRO A 42 -29.38 9.95 -36.41
CA PRO A 42 -29.20 10.43 -37.77
C PRO A 42 -27.72 10.70 -38.05
N THR A 43 -27.14 9.92 -38.95
CA THR A 43 -25.79 10.09 -39.49
C THR A 43 -25.82 11.01 -40.72
N THR A 44 -25.15 12.15 -40.64
CA THR A 44 -24.73 12.91 -41.83
C THR A 44 -23.40 12.30 -42.33
N PRO A 45 -23.21 12.09 -43.65
CA PRO A 45 -22.28 11.07 -44.13
C PRO A 45 -20.85 11.61 -44.33
N MET A 46 -19.84 10.85 -43.87
CA MET A 46 -18.46 11.00 -44.34
C MET A 46 -18.19 10.03 -45.49
N LEU A 47 -17.66 10.60 -46.57
CA LEU A 47 -17.25 9.96 -47.81
C LEU A 47 -16.25 8.82 -47.60
N ALA A 48 -16.51 7.70 -48.29
CA ALA A 48 -15.61 6.58 -48.43
C ALA A 48 -14.39 6.97 -49.29
N ILE A 49 -13.20 6.57 -48.87
CA ILE A 49 -12.02 6.47 -49.74
C ILE A 49 -11.45 5.06 -49.59
N GLU A 50 -11.34 4.40 -50.74
CA GLU A 50 -10.87 3.04 -50.96
C GLU A 50 -9.41 2.88 -50.53
N GLY A 51 -9.08 1.75 -49.88
CA GLY A 51 -7.72 1.42 -49.47
C GLY A 51 -6.89 0.85 -50.62
N PRO A 52 -5.57 1.11 -50.69
CA PRO A 52 -4.68 0.41 -51.60
C PRO A 52 -3.93 -0.74 -50.91
N SER A 53 -4.14 -1.93 -51.49
CA SER A 53 -3.16 -2.96 -51.90
C SER A 53 -1.90 -3.21 -51.06
N GLU A 54 -1.79 -4.47 -50.62
CA GLU A 54 -0.60 -5.15 -50.10
C GLU A 54 0.67 -4.87 -50.91
N THR A 55 1.76 -4.53 -50.22
CA THR A 55 3.14 -4.83 -50.64
C THR A 55 3.96 -5.22 -49.42
N LYS A 56 4.46 -6.46 -49.41
CA LYS A 56 5.44 -6.97 -48.44
C LYS A 56 6.85 -6.47 -48.82
N PRO A 57 7.66 -5.98 -47.87
CA PRO A 57 9.11 -6.00 -48.02
C PRO A 57 9.71 -7.15 -47.18
N THR A 58 10.45 -8.01 -47.86
CA THR A 58 11.42 -8.95 -47.30
C THR A 58 12.59 -8.18 -46.68
N CYS A 59 12.94 -8.47 -45.43
CA CYS A 59 14.20 -8.05 -44.83
C CYS A 59 14.76 -9.24 -44.03
N GLU A 60 15.74 -9.92 -44.63
CA GLU A 60 16.59 -10.92 -43.98
C GLU A 60 17.50 -10.21 -42.96
N ARG A 61 17.48 -10.67 -41.70
CA ARG A 61 18.51 -10.33 -40.70
C ARG A 61 19.51 -11.49 -40.62
N PRO A 62 20.82 -11.22 -40.45
CA PRO A 62 21.81 -12.27 -40.26
C PRO A 62 21.65 -12.90 -38.88
N GLU A 63 21.74 -14.23 -38.79
CA GLU A 63 21.85 -14.96 -37.52
C GLU A 63 23.22 -14.66 -36.88
N LEU A 64 23.21 -14.00 -35.72
CA LEU A 64 24.39 -13.84 -34.86
C LEU A 64 24.43 -15.00 -33.86
N SER A 65 25.62 -15.54 -33.61
CA SER A 65 25.82 -16.69 -32.73
C SER A 65 25.75 -16.31 -31.25
N GLU A 66 25.35 -17.23 -30.36
CA GLU A 66 25.24 -17.02 -28.90
C GLU A 66 26.53 -16.49 -28.24
N GLY A 67 27.69 -16.67 -28.87
CA GLY A 67 28.97 -16.11 -28.40
C GLY A 67 29.08 -14.59 -28.55
N ASP A 68 28.41 -13.99 -29.53
CA ASP A 68 28.44 -12.53 -29.73
C ASP A 68 27.53 -11.80 -28.74
N MET A 69 26.43 -12.41 -28.31
CA MET A 69 25.50 -11.82 -27.33
C MET A 69 26.11 -11.71 -25.92
N LEU A 70 26.94 -12.69 -25.51
CA LEU A 70 27.66 -12.64 -24.23
C LEU A 70 28.75 -11.56 -24.24
N ALA A 71 29.41 -11.34 -25.39
CA ALA A 71 30.43 -10.31 -25.55
C ALA A 71 29.85 -8.89 -25.70
N GLU A 72 28.61 -8.73 -26.16
CA GLU A 72 27.87 -7.45 -26.13
C GLU A 72 27.40 -7.12 -24.70
N THR A 73 26.91 -8.11 -23.95
CA THR A 73 26.41 -7.89 -22.57
C THR A 73 27.54 -7.50 -21.61
N GLN A 74 28.73 -8.11 -21.71
CA GLN A 74 29.90 -7.71 -20.91
C GLN A 74 30.47 -6.34 -21.31
N ARG A 75 30.38 -5.95 -22.60
CA ARG A 75 30.78 -4.61 -23.07
C ARG A 75 29.83 -3.50 -22.61
N GLU A 76 28.54 -3.81 -22.44
CA GLU A 76 27.54 -2.87 -21.92
C GLU A 76 27.70 -2.64 -20.40
N GLU A 77 28.05 -3.67 -19.61
CA GLU A 77 28.29 -3.54 -18.16
C GLU A 77 29.60 -2.78 -17.85
N ASP A 78 30.68 -3.03 -18.59
CA ASP A 78 31.96 -2.32 -18.43
C ASP A 78 31.88 -0.82 -18.83
N ALA A 79 30.91 -0.45 -19.68
CA ALA A 79 30.71 0.94 -20.09
C ALA A 79 30.04 1.79 -18.98
N LEU A 80 29.21 1.19 -18.11
CA LEU A 80 28.47 1.93 -17.07
C LEU A 80 29.34 2.37 -15.87
N ASP A 81 30.42 1.64 -15.58
CA ASP A 81 31.37 2.01 -14.51
C ASP A 81 32.31 3.17 -14.89
N SER A 82 32.29 3.61 -16.16
CA SER A 82 33.11 4.74 -16.65
C SER A 82 32.48 6.13 -16.43
N PHE A 83 31.23 6.20 -15.94
CA PHE A 83 30.49 7.47 -15.82
C PHE A 83 30.57 8.11 -14.43
N SER A 84 30.83 9.42 -14.39
CA SER A 84 30.78 10.22 -13.17
C SER A 84 29.38 10.24 -12.54
N ALA A 85 29.27 10.59 -11.25
CA ALA A 85 27.98 10.79 -10.59
C ALA A 85 27.12 11.85 -11.31
N TYR A 86 27.78 12.88 -11.85
CA TYR A 86 27.16 13.91 -12.69
C TYR A 86 26.58 13.33 -13.99
N ASP A 87 27.36 12.53 -14.72
CA ASP A 87 26.91 11.88 -15.96
C ASP A 87 25.71 10.96 -15.71
N ARG A 88 25.74 10.16 -14.63
CA ARG A 88 24.62 9.28 -14.25
C ARG A 88 23.34 10.07 -13.98
N GLN A 89 23.45 11.23 -13.34
CA GLN A 89 22.30 12.08 -13.05
C GLN A 89 21.74 12.75 -14.31
N ILE A 90 22.60 13.21 -15.22
CA ILE A 90 22.18 13.77 -16.52
C ILE A 90 21.47 12.70 -17.36
N ILE A 91 21.98 11.46 -17.40
CA ILE A 91 21.34 10.38 -18.15
C ILE A 91 19.96 10.04 -17.57
N ARG A 92 19.80 10.06 -16.24
CA ARG A 92 18.49 9.90 -15.59
C ARG A 92 17.53 11.00 -16.03
N LEU A 93 17.92 12.27 -15.97
CA LEU A 93 17.07 13.39 -16.41
C LEU A 93 16.67 13.28 -17.88
N ILE A 94 17.57 12.82 -18.76
CA ILE A 94 17.27 12.51 -20.18
C ILE A 94 16.21 11.41 -20.28
N GLY A 95 16.41 10.30 -19.57
CA GLY A 95 15.45 9.18 -19.56
C GLY A 95 14.06 9.60 -19.08
N ALA A 96 13.97 10.46 -18.08
CA ALA A 96 12.70 11.01 -17.61
C ALA A 96 12.04 11.90 -18.68
N PHE A 97 12.79 12.85 -19.23
CA PHE A 97 12.27 13.83 -20.19
C PHE A 97 11.76 13.16 -21.47
N GLU A 98 12.56 12.27 -22.07
CA GLU A 98 12.17 11.60 -23.31
C GLU A 98 10.92 10.72 -23.16
N ASN A 99 10.78 10.03 -22.03
CA ASN A 99 9.63 9.17 -21.80
C ASN A 99 8.33 9.93 -21.56
N ILE A 100 8.41 11.17 -21.04
CA ILE A 100 7.25 12.08 -21.01
C ILE A 100 6.86 12.48 -22.44
N ILE A 101 7.82 12.81 -23.30
CA ILE A 101 7.53 13.16 -24.70
C ILE A 101 6.92 11.96 -25.46
N ARG A 102 7.49 10.75 -25.31
CA ARG A 102 6.93 9.51 -25.91
C ARG A 102 5.52 9.20 -25.38
N LEU A 103 5.24 9.53 -24.13
CA LEU A 103 3.94 9.36 -23.50
C LEU A 103 2.91 10.30 -24.16
N GLU A 104 3.26 11.57 -24.36
CA GLU A 104 2.44 12.56 -25.06
C GLU A 104 2.17 12.15 -26.51
N GLU A 105 3.20 11.73 -27.24
CA GLU A 105 3.06 11.18 -28.60
C GLU A 105 2.09 9.99 -28.63
N THR A 106 2.16 9.10 -27.64
CA THR A 106 1.28 7.93 -27.54
C THR A 106 -0.19 8.33 -27.30
N TYR A 107 -0.43 9.42 -26.58
CA TYR A 107 -1.76 9.99 -26.42
C TYR A 107 -2.30 10.66 -27.69
N ASP A 108 -1.44 11.36 -28.44
CA ASP A 108 -1.84 12.10 -29.65
C ASP A 108 -2.13 11.18 -30.83
N VAL A 109 -1.48 10.01 -30.93
CA VAL A 109 -1.68 9.04 -32.02
C VAL A 109 -3.09 8.41 -31.99
N ASN A 110 -3.63 8.10 -30.80
CA ASN A 110 -4.98 7.55 -30.68
C ASN A 110 -5.69 8.05 -29.40
N PRO A 111 -6.26 9.27 -29.43
CA PRO A 111 -6.86 9.90 -28.26
C PRO A 111 -8.06 9.13 -27.69
N THR A 112 -8.75 8.33 -28.51
CA THR A 112 -9.97 7.61 -28.11
C THR A 112 -9.72 6.16 -27.68
N ALA A 113 -8.58 5.58 -28.05
CA ALA A 113 -8.18 4.22 -27.67
C ALA A 113 -6.65 4.09 -27.57
N PRO A 114 -6.02 4.72 -26.56
CA PRO A 114 -4.56 4.76 -26.49
C PRO A 114 -3.97 3.40 -26.06
N ASP A 115 -2.72 3.13 -26.42
CA ASP A 115 -2.02 1.88 -26.06
C ASP A 115 -1.61 1.91 -24.57
N TRP A 116 -2.50 1.39 -23.74
CA TRP A 116 -2.35 1.38 -22.29
C TRP A 116 -1.12 0.59 -21.79
N LEU A 117 -0.63 -0.39 -22.56
CA LEU A 117 0.59 -1.13 -22.21
C LEU A 117 1.80 -0.22 -22.36
N LYS A 118 1.93 0.42 -23.52
CA LYS A 118 3.01 1.37 -23.82
C LYS A 118 2.97 2.56 -22.85
N ILE A 119 1.79 3.12 -22.59
CA ILE A 119 1.57 4.18 -21.59
C ILE A 119 2.08 3.75 -20.21
N SER A 120 1.68 2.57 -19.74
CA SER A 120 2.06 2.10 -18.40
C SER A 120 3.57 1.92 -18.25
N GLN A 121 4.24 1.44 -19.30
CA GLN A 121 5.69 1.27 -19.34
C GLN A 121 6.41 2.62 -19.30
N LEU A 122 5.98 3.58 -20.11
CA LEU A 122 6.57 4.93 -20.16
C LEU A 122 6.40 5.66 -18.83
N VAL A 123 5.21 5.63 -18.23
CA VAL A 123 4.95 6.24 -16.91
C VAL A 123 5.85 5.64 -15.82
N ALA A 124 6.03 4.31 -15.82
CA ALA A 124 6.92 3.65 -14.87
C ALA A 124 8.38 4.09 -15.03
N GLN A 125 8.84 4.22 -16.28
CA GLN A 125 10.20 4.68 -16.56
C GLN A 125 10.43 6.12 -16.12
N VAL A 126 9.50 7.04 -16.38
CA VAL A 126 9.59 8.44 -15.92
C VAL A 126 9.81 8.52 -14.40
N TYR A 127 9.07 7.73 -13.63
CA TYR A 127 9.20 7.73 -12.17
C TYR A 127 10.48 7.07 -11.66
N ARG A 128 11.03 6.08 -12.38
CA ARG A 128 12.34 5.49 -12.03
C ARG A 128 13.50 6.48 -12.21
N TYR A 129 13.37 7.42 -13.13
CA TYR A 129 14.43 8.35 -13.48
C TYR A 129 14.46 9.63 -12.64
N LEU A 130 13.34 10.03 -12.02
CA LEU A 130 13.27 11.27 -11.25
C LEU A 130 13.27 11.01 -9.74
N PRO A 131 14.24 11.55 -8.97
CA PRO A 131 14.11 11.58 -7.53
C PRO A 131 12.92 12.47 -7.14
N HIS A 132 11.95 11.89 -6.45
CA HIS A 132 10.69 12.57 -6.13
C HIS A 132 10.77 13.33 -4.81
N ALA A 133 10.31 14.59 -4.82
CA ALA A 133 10.10 15.38 -3.61
C ALA A 133 8.88 14.93 -2.78
N PHE A 134 8.14 13.91 -3.26
CA PHE A 134 6.85 13.46 -2.71
C PHE A 134 6.96 12.47 -1.53
N GLY A 135 8.16 12.23 -0.98
CA GLY A 135 8.36 11.21 0.04
C GLY A 135 7.87 9.82 -0.44
N SER A 136 7.32 9.00 0.48
CA SER A 136 6.89 7.62 0.20
C SER A 136 5.52 7.49 -0.50
N GLN A 137 4.96 8.58 -1.03
CA GLN A 137 3.72 8.54 -1.80
C GLN A 137 4.04 8.41 -3.29
N MET A 138 3.41 7.43 -3.96
CA MET A 138 3.50 7.35 -5.42
C MET A 138 2.71 8.53 -6.02
N PRO A 139 3.34 9.38 -6.85
CA PRO A 139 2.65 10.48 -7.52
C PRO A 139 1.43 10.01 -8.34
N SER A 140 0.44 10.89 -8.56
CA SER A 140 -0.77 10.55 -9.33
C SER A 140 -0.39 10.02 -10.71
N ALA A 141 -1.18 9.10 -11.27
CA ALA A 141 -0.83 8.52 -12.56
C ALA A 141 -0.70 9.61 -13.63
N LEU A 142 0.42 9.62 -14.38
CA LEU A 142 0.67 10.50 -15.51
C LEU A 142 -0.25 10.10 -16.68
N PHE A 143 -1.55 10.33 -16.55
CA PHE A 143 -2.51 10.11 -17.63
C PHE A 143 -3.10 11.45 -18.08
N ARG A 144 -3.24 11.62 -19.39
CA ARG A 144 -3.96 12.77 -19.96
C ARG A 144 -5.39 12.79 -19.38
N GLY A 145 -5.76 13.86 -18.66
CA GLY A 145 -7.08 13.99 -18.07
C GLY A 145 -7.27 13.47 -16.63
N ALA A 146 -6.29 12.75 -16.05
CA ALA A 146 -6.40 12.21 -14.69
C ALA A 146 -5.68 13.11 -13.68
N ALA A 147 -6.39 14.12 -13.17
CA ALA A 147 -5.88 14.96 -12.09
C ALA A 147 -6.38 14.45 -10.71
N PRO A 148 -5.68 14.77 -9.60
CA PRO A 148 -6.16 14.54 -8.24
C PRO A 148 -7.54 15.18 -8.00
N ALA A 149 -8.33 14.59 -7.09
CA ALA A 149 -9.53 15.25 -6.59
C ALA A 149 -9.11 16.57 -5.93
N MET A 150 -9.66 17.70 -6.43
CA MET A 150 -9.41 19.12 -6.09
C MET A 150 -8.80 19.97 -7.23
N ALA A 151 -8.31 19.39 -8.32
CA ALA A 151 -7.80 20.17 -9.46
C ALA A 151 -8.95 20.73 -10.35
N PRO A 152 -8.97 22.04 -10.68
CA PRO A 152 -9.92 22.62 -11.63
C PRO A 152 -9.89 21.92 -13.00
N PRO A 153 -11.01 21.94 -13.77
CA PRO A 153 -11.10 21.26 -15.08
C PRO A 153 -10.01 21.66 -16.07
N GLU A 154 -9.53 22.91 -15.99
CA GLU A 154 -8.47 23.49 -16.83
C GLU A 154 -7.06 22.99 -16.47
N GLN A 155 -6.86 22.35 -15.30
CA GLN A 155 -5.55 21.83 -14.87
C GLN A 155 -5.28 20.38 -15.31
N ARG A 156 -6.21 19.75 -16.03
CA ARG A 156 -6.15 18.32 -16.41
C ARG A 156 -5.10 17.97 -17.48
N GLU A 157 -4.56 18.97 -18.18
CA GLU A 157 -3.42 18.85 -19.11
C GLU A 157 -2.08 19.32 -18.48
N LYS A 158 -2.09 19.91 -17.27
CA LYS A 158 -0.90 20.54 -16.65
C LYS A 158 0.07 19.57 -15.96
N TYR A 159 -0.33 18.33 -15.72
CA TYR A 159 0.44 17.42 -14.86
C TYR A 159 1.78 16.98 -15.50
N THR A 160 1.83 16.74 -16.81
CA THR A 160 3.10 16.47 -17.51
C THR A 160 3.98 17.73 -17.55
N ALA A 161 3.39 18.92 -17.72
CA ALA A 161 4.10 20.19 -17.67
C ALA A 161 4.78 20.44 -16.31
N VAL A 162 4.12 20.10 -15.19
CA VAL A 162 4.72 20.20 -13.84
C VAL A 162 5.94 19.28 -13.69
N VAL A 163 5.87 18.05 -14.21
CA VAL A 163 7.03 17.14 -14.18
C VAL A 163 8.16 17.66 -15.07
N LYS A 164 7.85 18.20 -16.25
CA LYS A 164 8.84 18.86 -17.13
C LYS A 164 9.48 20.07 -16.45
N LEU A 165 8.72 20.92 -15.76
CA LEU A 165 9.25 22.04 -14.97
C LEU A 165 10.21 21.56 -13.89
N ARG A 166 9.88 20.46 -13.19
CA ARG A 166 10.79 19.85 -12.20
C ARG A 166 12.10 19.36 -12.83
N ILE A 167 12.03 18.71 -14.00
CA ILE A 167 13.22 18.33 -14.77
C ILE A 167 14.04 19.59 -15.10
N ALA A 168 13.38 20.66 -15.55
CA ALA A 168 14.03 21.92 -15.91
C ALA A 168 14.80 22.56 -14.74
N HIS A 169 14.21 22.56 -13.54
CA HIS A 169 14.88 23.02 -12.32
C HIS A 169 16.11 22.18 -11.97
N LEU A 170 15.97 20.85 -11.99
CA LEU A 170 17.09 19.95 -11.71
C LEU A 170 18.21 20.16 -12.73
N SER A 171 17.89 20.22 -14.03
CA SER A 171 18.87 20.50 -15.07
C SER A 171 19.64 21.82 -14.82
N LEU A 172 18.97 22.84 -14.29
CA LEU A 172 19.62 24.12 -13.96
C LEU A 172 20.51 24.04 -12.70
N GLU A 173 20.05 23.37 -11.64
CA GLU A 173 20.79 23.19 -10.39
C GLU A 173 22.10 22.42 -10.62
N TRP A 174 22.03 21.32 -11.36
CA TRP A 174 23.18 20.46 -11.63
C TRP A 174 24.22 21.14 -12.53
N MET A 175 23.79 21.92 -13.52
CA MET A 175 24.73 22.69 -14.37
C MET A 175 25.50 23.75 -13.57
N LYS A 176 24.87 24.41 -12.59
CA LYS A 176 25.56 25.35 -11.68
C LYS A 176 26.62 24.65 -10.84
N LEU A 177 26.32 23.45 -10.32
CA LEU A 177 27.27 22.64 -9.55
C LEU A 177 28.48 22.24 -10.41
N ALA A 178 28.26 21.89 -11.68
CA ALA A 178 29.34 21.54 -12.62
C ALA A 178 30.26 22.73 -12.97
N GLU A 179 29.69 23.93 -13.13
CA GLU A 179 30.46 25.16 -13.35
C GLU A 179 31.34 25.49 -12.13
N VAL A 180 30.85 25.26 -10.90
CA VAL A 180 31.63 25.46 -9.66
C VAL A 180 32.79 24.48 -9.57
N THR A 181 32.56 23.19 -9.84
CA THR A 181 33.63 22.17 -9.80
C THR A 181 34.72 22.36 -10.85
N LYS A 182 34.41 22.97 -12.01
CA LYS A 182 35.44 23.28 -13.02
C LYS A 182 36.30 24.47 -12.64
N ASN A 183 35.74 25.46 -11.95
CA ASN A 183 36.50 26.61 -11.45
C ASN A 183 37.43 26.25 -10.29
N ASP A 184 37.23 25.08 -9.65
CA ASP A 184 38.11 24.57 -8.59
C ASP A 184 39.27 23.69 -9.14
N GLU A 185 39.26 23.33 -10.45
CA GLU A 185 40.27 22.45 -11.08
C GLU A 185 41.13 23.11 -12.17
N GLU A 186 40.82 24.34 -12.61
CA GLU A 186 41.65 25.10 -13.58
C GLU A 186 42.02 26.49 -13.05
N ASP A 187 43.09 26.53 -12.26
CA ASP A 187 43.90 27.73 -12.00
C ASP A 187 45.37 27.41 -12.34
N ASP A 188 45.65 27.15 -13.62
CA ASP A 188 46.98 27.38 -14.19
C ASP A 188 46.96 27.48 -15.73
N GLU A 189 47.62 28.53 -16.22
CA GLU A 189 48.07 28.82 -17.60
C GLU A 189 47.20 29.63 -18.61
N ASN A 190 47.50 30.93 -18.61
CA ASN A 190 47.93 31.78 -19.74
C ASN A 190 46.95 32.36 -20.80
N ASN A 191 46.87 33.70 -20.74
CA ASN A 191 46.53 34.64 -21.80
C ASN A 191 47.32 34.44 -23.11
N THR A 192 46.68 34.60 -24.29
CA THR A 192 47.03 35.66 -25.27
C THR A 192 46.03 35.84 -26.43
N ARG A 193 45.95 37.12 -26.85
CA ARG A 193 45.15 37.83 -27.88
C ARG A 193 45.09 37.23 -29.29
N ASP A 194 43.98 37.43 -30.00
CA ASP A 194 43.92 38.36 -31.16
C ASP A 194 42.49 38.69 -31.63
N GLY A 195 42.28 39.89 -32.16
CA GLY A 195 40.97 40.40 -32.61
C GLY A 195 40.84 40.55 -34.13
N ARG A 196 39.61 40.40 -34.66
CA ARG A 196 38.95 41.25 -35.68
C ARG A 196 37.58 40.70 -36.14
N ASN A 197 36.57 41.59 -36.11
CA ASN A 197 35.34 41.74 -36.91
C ASN A 197 34.81 40.50 -37.68
N ASN A 198 33.56 40.06 -37.60
CA ASN A 198 32.33 40.81 -37.89
C ASN A 198 31.08 39.98 -37.50
N THR A 199 30.01 40.70 -37.22
CA THR A 199 28.65 40.31 -36.82
C THR A 199 28.01 39.15 -37.58
N GLY A 200 27.42 38.21 -36.84
CA GLY A 200 26.48 37.21 -37.36
C GLY A 200 26.30 36.03 -36.42
N ILE A 201 25.41 36.14 -35.42
CA ILE A 201 24.87 35.01 -34.62
C ILE A 201 25.93 34.21 -33.81
N ARG A 202 27.19 34.64 -33.79
CA ARG A 202 28.34 33.76 -33.50
C ARG A 202 28.96 33.84 -32.10
N ASN A 203 28.25 34.30 -31.06
CA ASN A 203 28.79 34.24 -29.69
C ASN A 203 27.75 34.16 -28.55
N ILE A 204 26.45 34.06 -28.85
CA ILE A 204 25.46 34.75 -28.00
C ILE A 204 24.31 33.82 -27.61
N LEU A 205 24.56 32.85 -26.74
CA LEU A 205 23.69 32.58 -25.58
C LEU A 205 24.58 31.93 -24.52
N SER A 206 24.83 32.66 -23.43
CA SER A 206 25.50 32.11 -22.24
C SER A 206 24.56 31.11 -21.52
N THR A 207 25.07 30.33 -20.55
CA THR A 207 24.21 29.51 -19.66
C THR A 207 23.17 30.34 -18.88
N GLN A 208 23.35 31.66 -18.87
CA GLN A 208 22.48 32.64 -18.24
C GLN A 208 21.36 33.17 -19.15
N GLU A 209 21.34 32.82 -20.46
CA GLU A 209 20.36 33.32 -21.43
C GLU A 209 19.62 32.17 -22.16
N ASP A 210 18.34 32.37 -22.44
CA ASP A 210 17.46 31.41 -23.10
C ASP A 210 16.45 32.07 -24.04
N VAL A 211 15.64 31.27 -24.74
CA VAL A 211 14.76 31.73 -25.82
C VAL A 211 13.29 31.35 -25.63
N PHE A 212 12.41 32.30 -25.96
CA PHE A 212 11.00 32.04 -26.23
C PHE A 212 10.80 31.69 -27.70
N VAL A 213 10.00 30.66 -27.96
CA VAL A 213 9.65 30.22 -29.30
C VAL A 213 8.14 30.11 -29.48
N ALA A 214 7.68 30.31 -30.71
CA ALA A 214 6.33 29.95 -31.11
C ALA A 214 6.08 28.44 -31.00
N ASP A 215 4.81 28.02 -30.86
CA ASP A 215 4.45 26.59 -30.85
C ASP A 215 5.01 25.87 -32.08
N SER A 216 5.64 24.72 -31.84
CA SER A 216 6.24 23.90 -32.87
C SER A 216 6.09 22.42 -32.52
N THR A 217 5.47 21.68 -33.44
CA THR A 217 5.31 20.22 -33.31
C THR A 217 6.65 19.47 -33.39
N LEU A 218 7.69 20.09 -33.95
CA LEU A 218 9.05 19.53 -33.98
C LEU A 218 9.63 19.40 -32.56
N LEU A 219 9.32 20.34 -31.68
CA LEU A 219 9.74 20.33 -30.28
C LEU A 219 8.94 19.33 -29.41
N ARG A 220 8.07 18.53 -30.03
CA ARG A 220 7.37 17.39 -29.40
C ARG A 220 7.93 16.04 -29.83
N LYS A 221 9.07 16.01 -30.53
CA LYS A 221 9.74 14.78 -30.99
C LYS A 221 11.09 14.61 -30.33
N VAL A 222 11.30 13.46 -29.68
CA VAL A 222 12.58 13.13 -29.02
C VAL A 222 13.78 13.25 -29.97
N SER A 223 13.64 12.73 -31.19
CA SER A 223 14.70 12.75 -32.21
C SER A 223 15.13 14.16 -32.63
N PHE A 224 14.22 15.13 -32.49
CA PHE A 224 14.49 16.53 -32.79
C PHE A 224 15.08 17.26 -31.59
N LEU A 225 14.52 17.07 -30.39
CA LEU A 225 15.00 17.70 -29.15
C LEU A 225 16.47 17.41 -28.86
N ARG A 226 16.96 16.21 -29.17
CA ARG A 226 18.39 15.85 -29.06
C ARG A 226 19.32 16.74 -29.88
N LYS A 227 18.84 17.28 -31.00
CA LYS A 227 19.62 18.16 -31.89
C LYS A 227 19.62 19.62 -31.43
N CYS A 228 18.76 19.97 -30.48
CA CYS A 228 18.61 21.33 -29.95
C CYS A 228 19.62 21.67 -28.83
N GLY A 229 20.63 20.82 -28.61
CA GLY A 229 21.65 21.03 -27.58
C GLY A 229 22.65 22.16 -27.85
N ASP A 230 22.87 22.53 -29.12
CA ASP A 230 23.72 23.65 -29.53
C ASP A 230 22.91 24.59 -30.46
N MET A 231 23.06 25.92 -30.27
CA MET A 231 22.45 26.92 -31.16
C MET A 231 22.99 26.82 -32.59
N ASN A 232 24.21 26.32 -32.78
CA ASN A 232 24.79 26.14 -34.11
C ASN A 232 24.16 24.96 -34.87
N SER A 233 23.52 24.01 -34.17
CA SER A 233 22.86 22.84 -34.76
C SER A 233 21.34 22.98 -34.84
N LEU A 234 20.79 24.12 -34.41
CA LEU A 234 19.37 24.43 -34.54
C LEU A 234 19.01 24.63 -36.02
N LEU A 235 18.14 23.76 -36.53
CA LEU A 235 17.61 23.84 -37.90
C LEU A 235 16.91 25.18 -38.11
N THR A 236 17.01 25.71 -39.34
CA THR A 236 16.49 27.01 -39.78
C THR A 236 15.05 27.26 -39.32
N ASP A 237 14.22 26.21 -39.27
CA ASP A 237 12.81 26.28 -38.89
C ASP A 237 12.58 26.75 -37.44
N VAL A 238 13.43 26.37 -36.49
CA VAL A 238 13.30 26.81 -35.09
C VAL A 238 13.87 28.21 -34.91
N LEU A 239 14.93 28.56 -35.63
CA LEU A 239 15.47 29.92 -35.64
C LEU A 239 14.44 30.92 -36.15
N CYS A 240 13.65 30.54 -37.16
CA CYS A 240 12.53 31.35 -37.65
C CYS A 240 11.38 31.48 -36.63
N ALA A 241 11.30 30.59 -35.63
CA ALA A 241 10.27 30.59 -34.59
C ALA A 241 10.69 31.31 -33.30
N VAL A 242 11.94 31.79 -33.20
CA VAL A 242 12.44 32.54 -32.03
C VAL A 242 11.75 33.89 -31.95
N GLN A 243 11.13 34.17 -30.81
CA GLN A 243 10.44 35.42 -30.54
C GLN A 243 11.32 36.38 -29.73
N HIS A 244 11.93 35.89 -28.65
CA HIS A 244 12.69 36.70 -27.70
C HIS A 244 13.84 35.92 -27.06
N ILE A 245 14.89 36.64 -26.65
CA ILE A 245 15.98 36.13 -25.81
C ILE A 245 15.85 36.78 -24.42
N VAL A 246 15.90 35.97 -23.36
CA VAL A 246 15.69 36.40 -21.97
C VAL A 246 16.60 35.67 -20.98
N PRO A 247 16.81 36.20 -19.76
CA PRO A 247 17.57 35.49 -18.74
C PRO A 247 16.96 34.13 -18.37
N ALA A 248 17.81 33.12 -18.14
CA ALA A 248 17.42 31.74 -17.86
C ALA A 248 16.56 31.58 -16.59
N THR A 249 16.73 32.45 -15.60
CA THR A 249 15.87 32.48 -14.40
C THR A 249 14.50 33.07 -14.68
N ASP A 250 14.44 34.06 -15.56
CA ASP A 250 13.22 34.81 -15.85
C ASP A 250 12.30 34.01 -16.77
N ILE A 251 12.88 33.28 -17.74
CA ILE A 251 12.12 32.34 -18.58
C ILE A 251 11.45 31.25 -17.75
N LEU A 252 12.16 30.61 -16.82
CA LEU A 252 11.60 29.53 -15.99
C LEU A 252 10.43 30.00 -15.13
N ARG A 253 10.59 31.15 -14.45
CA ARG A 253 9.50 31.74 -13.65
C ARG A 253 8.28 32.05 -14.52
N SER A 254 8.50 32.53 -15.74
CA SER A 254 7.43 32.85 -16.68
C SER A 254 6.72 31.58 -17.18
N LEU A 255 7.49 30.52 -17.49
CA LEU A 255 6.96 29.21 -17.87
C LEU A 255 6.15 28.59 -16.73
N GLU A 256 6.60 28.71 -15.48
CA GLU A 256 5.90 28.23 -14.30
C GLU A 256 4.57 28.97 -14.09
N ALA A 257 4.59 30.30 -14.17
CA ALA A 257 3.38 31.12 -14.08
C ALA A 257 2.34 30.75 -15.16
N VAL A 258 2.77 30.51 -16.40
CA VAL A 258 1.86 30.15 -17.49
C VAL A 258 1.38 28.70 -17.38
N LEU A 259 2.29 27.74 -17.24
CA LEU A 259 1.98 26.30 -17.35
C LEU A 259 1.41 25.71 -16.07
N ALA A 260 1.89 26.13 -14.89
CA ALA A 260 1.37 25.65 -13.61
C ALA A 260 0.20 26.53 -13.14
N GLU A 261 0.43 27.84 -13.03
CA GLU A 261 -0.53 28.78 -12.41
C GLU A 261 -1.63 29.22 -13.38
N GLY A 262 -1.43 29.11 -14.70
CA GLY A 262 -2.40 29.54 -15.71
C GLY A 262 -2.47 31.06 -15.90
N VAL A 263 -1.43 31.79 -15.48
CA VAL A 263 -1.32 33.24 -15.64
C VAL A 263 -1.16 33.56 -17.13
N ALA A 264 -1.91 34.54 -17.63
CA ALA A 264 -1.73 35.03 -18.99
C ALA A 264 -0.43 35.85 -19.09
N ASP A 265 0.42 35.51 -20.04
CA ASP A 265 1.65 36.22 -20.32
C ASP A 265 1.77 36.48 -21.83
N ASN A 266 1.79 37.76 -22.19
CA ASN A 266 1.77 38.23 -23.58
C ASN A 266 3.01 37.77 -24.37
N ARG A 267 4.08 37.35 -23.68
CA ARG A 267 5.31 36.84 -24.31
C ARG A 267 5.12 35.50 -25.02
N PHE A 268 4.04 34.76 -24.71
CA PHE A 268 3.74 33.45 -25.33
C PHE A 268 2.59 33.49 -26.33
N VAL A 269 2.07 34.68 -26.63
CA VAL A 269 0.95 34.87 -27.56
C VAL A 269 1.45 34.77 -29.00
N SER A 270 0.78 33.98 -29.84
CA SER A 270 1.09 33.91 -31.27
C SER A 270 0.81 35.24 -31.97
N HIS A 271 1.66 35.64 -32.93
CA HIS A 271 1.47 36.84 -33.75
C HIS A 271 0.12 36.88 -34.49
N ASP A 272 -0.54 35.74 -34.68
CA ASP A 272 -1.82 35.61 -35.36
C ASP A 272 -3.05 35.73 -34.44
N GLY A 273 -2.87 35.97 -33.13
CA GLY A 273 -3.95 36.27 -32.17
C GLY A 273 -4.96 35.14 -31.87
N ASN A 274 -4.84 33.97 -32.53
CA ASN A 274 -5.79 32.86 -32.44
C ASN A 274 -5.26 31.58 -31.75
N GLY A 275 -4.02 31.59 -31.24
CA GLY A 275 -3.41 30.43 -30.57
C GLY A 275 -3.48 30.52 -29.04
N ALA A 276 -3.76 29.41 -28.36
CA ALA A 276 -3.68 29.34 -26.90
C ALA A 276 -2.22 29.52 -26.44
N SER A 277 -1.98 30.43 -25.50
CA SER A 277 -0.64 30.77 -24.96
C SER A 277 0.12 29.58 -24.36
N THR A 278 -0.58 28.50 -24.02
CA THR A 278 -0.03 27.29 -23.40
C THR A 278 0.88 26.47 -24.32
N PHE A 279 0.60 26.43 -25.63
CA PHE A 279 1.40 25.63 -26.55
C PHE A 279 2.79 26.23 -26.83
N SER A 280 2.86 27.55 -27.01
CA SER A 280 4.15 28.25 -27.14
C SER A 280 4.98 28.14 -25.86
N ALA A 281 4.33 28.17 -24.69
CA ALA A 281 5.00 27.96 -23.40
C ALA A 281 5.55 26.53 -23.28
N GLU A 282 4.78 25.51 -23.68
CA GLU A 282 5.24 24.13 -23.65
C GLU A 282 6.40 23.87 -24.63
N ALA A 283 6.32 24.43 -25.85
CA ALA A 283 7.40 24.37 -26.82
C ALA A 283 8.69 25.03 -26.29
N SER A 284 8.56 26.20 -25.65
CA SER A 284 9.66 26.91 -25.00
C SER A 284 10.26 26.10 -23.83
N LEU A 285 9.44 25.43 -23.03
CA LEU A 285 9.90 24.55 -21.94
C LEU A 285 10.66 23.33 -22.46
N ASN A 286 10.17 22.68 -23.52
CA ASN A 286 10.87 21.55 -24.12
C ASN A 286 12.25 21.96 -24.66
N LEU A 287 12.32 23.12 -25.32
CA LEU A 287 13.59 23.68 -25.81
C LEU A 287 14.55 24.03 -24.67
N PHE A 288 14.05 24.66 -23.60
CA PHE A 288 14.81 24.97 -22.40
C PHE A 288 15.47 23.71 -21.79
N ILE A 289 14.71 22.62 -21.65
CA ILE A 289 15.22 21.36 -21.09
C ILE A 289 16.23 20.73 -22.03
N ALA A 290 15.92 20.67 -23.33
CA ALA A 290 16.78 20.07 -24.35
C ALA A 290 18.15 20.75 -24.43
N ARG A 291 18.21 22.08 -24.39
CA ARG A 291 19.46 22.85 -24.42
C ARG A 291 20.40 22.50 -23.27
N ARG A 292 19.85 22.13 -22.10
CA ARG A 292 20.65 21.81 -20.90
C ARG A 292 21.07 20.35 -20.87
N LEU A 293 20.15 19.44 -21.20
CA LEU A 293 20.43 18.01 -21.18
C LEU A 293 21.37 17.58 -22.32
N TYR A 294 21.27 18.23 -23.49
CA TYR A 294 22.02 17.86 -24.70
C TYR A 294 23.16 18.83 -25.03
N ALA A 295 23.60 19.64 -24.07
CA ALA A 295 24.65 20.65 -24.27
C ALA A 295 25.97 20.03 -24.76
N SER A 296 26.33 18.86 -24.23
CA SER A 296 27.54 18.12 -24.60
C SER A 296 27.33 17.30 -25.88
N SER A 297 28.29 17.39 -26.82
CA SER A 297 28.32 16.56 -28.03
C SER A 297 28.31 15.07 -27.72
N ARG A 298 29.02 14.67 -26.66
CA ARG A 298 29.07 13.29 -26.16
C ARG A 298 27.68 12.75 -25.86
N VAL A 299 26.85 13.55 -25.21
CA VAL A 299 25.48 13.17 -24.80
C VAL A 299 24.53 13.10 -26.01
N ARG A 300 24.73 13.96 -27.02
CA ARG A 300 23.92 13.96 -28.25
C ARG A 300 24.07 12.66 -29.05
N GLU A 301 25.23 12.03 -28.96
CA GLU A 301 25.60 10.83 -29.72
C GLU A 301 25.20 9.52 -29.03
N TRP A 302 24.80 9.55 -27.75
CA TRP A 302 24.56 8.36 -26.92
C TRP A 302 23.35 7.49 -27.26
N GLY A 303 22.62 7.74 -28.34
CA GLY A 303 21.45 6.91 -28.71
C GLY A 303 20.34 6.92 -27.63
N GLU A 304 19.26 6.16 -27.81
CA GLU A 304 18.19 6.07 -26.81
C GLU A 304 18.73 5.61 -25.44
N SER A 305 18.19 6.14 -24.34
CA SER A 305 18.74 5.87 -22.99
C SER A 305 18.94 4.36 -22.75
N PRO A 306 20.17 3.89 -22.49
CA PRO A 306 20.50 2.46 -22.39
C PRO A 306 20.08 1.81 -21.07
N PHE A 307 19.40 2.54 -20.18
CA PHE A 307 19.10 2.07 -18.83
C PHE A 307 18.02 0.97 -18.81
N LYS A 308 18.45 -0.29 -18.89
CA LYS A 308 17.87 -1.35 -18.06
C LYS A 308 18.28 -1.05 -16.62
N VAL A 309 17.40 -0.41 -15.84
CA VAL A 309 17.64 -0.20 -14.41
C VAL A 309 17.60 -1.56 -13.72
N ASN A 310 18.77 -2.19 -13.57
CA ASN A 310 18.95 -3.25 -12.60
C ASN A 310 18.94 -2.61 -11.21
N THR A 311 17.94 -2.95 -10.40
CA THR A 311 17.88 -2.53 -9.01
C THR A 311 18.87 -3.36 -8.20
N CYS A 312 20.02 -2.78 -7.85
CA CYS A 312 20.62 -3.11 -6.55
C CYS A 312 19.94 -2.22 -5.49
N PRO A 313 19.53 -2.77 -4.34
CA PRO A 313 19.02 -1.96 -3.25
C PRO A 313 20.08 -0.94 -2.81
N PRO A 314 19.68 0.27 -2.37
CA PRO A 314 20.63 1.26 -1.89
C PRO A 314 21.36 0.73 -0.66
N THR A 315 22.68 0.64 -0.72
CA THR A 315 23.53 0.57 0.46
C THR A 315 23.71 2.00 0.97
N SER A 316 23.20 2.28 2.17
CA SER A 316 23.53 3.51 2.89
C SER A 316 25.02 3.48 3.28
N GLU A 317 25.74 4.58 3.06
CA GLU A 317 27.11 4.78 3.54
C GLU A 317 27.17 5.43 4.93
N ASP A 318 26.02 5.83 5.49
CA ASP A 318 25.97 6.24 6.89
C ASP A 318 26.04 4.99 7.77
N GLU A 319 27.06 4.93 8.64
CA GLU A 319 27.29 3.86 9.62
C GLU A 319 26.03 3.66 10.49
N GLU A 320 25.12 2.80 10.02
CA GLU A 320 24.14 2.13 10.87
C GLU A 320 24.92 1.35 11.93
N PRO A 321 24.54 1.41 13.23
CA PRO A 321 25.20 0.61 14.25
C PRO A 321 25.16 -0.87 13.84
N ASP A 322 26.34 -1.51 13.88
CA ASP A 322 26.74 -2.84 13.36
C ASP A 322 25.89 -4.08 13.74
N SER A 323 24.67 -3.89 14.25
CA SER A 323 23.79 -4.99 14.58
C SER A 323 22.36 -4.67 14.15
N TYR A 324 22.03 -5.21 12.97
CA TYR A 324 20.70 -5.51 12.44
C TYR A 324 19.98 -4.39 11.67
N SER A 325 19.71 -4.70 10.40
CA SER A 325 18.90 -3.92 9.46
C SER A 325 17.59 -4.66 9.15
N VAL A 326 16.46 -3.96 8.96
CA VAL A 326 15.22 -4.56 8.39
C VAL A 326 15.50 -5.15 7.00
N PHE A 327 16.54 -4.66 6.32
CA PHE A 327 17.08 -5.24 5.11
C PHE A 327 17.65 -6.65 5.32
N ASP A 328 18.07 -7.05 6.52
CA ASP A 328 18.55 -8.41 6.78
C ASP A 328 17.42 -9.44 6.83
N ASP A 329 16.20 -9.09 7.28
CA ASP A 329 15.04 -10.00 7.19
C ASP A 329 14.58 -10.16 5.71
N ALA A 330 14.60 -9.07 4.94
CA ALA A 330 14.33 -9.11 3.50
C ALA A 330 15.46 -9.83 2.72
N ARG A 331 16.72 -9.63 3.13
CA ARG A 331 17.88 -10.37 2.64
C ARG A 331 17.83 -11.82 3.05
N MET A 332 17.36 -12.22 4.23
CA MET A 332 17.23 -13.64 4.57
C MET A 332 16.18 -14.35 3.71
N TYR A 333 15.16 -13.61 3.22
CA TYR A 333 14.20 -14.11 2.24
C TYR A 333 14.79 -14.19 0.81
N ALA A 334 15.72 -13.30 0.46
CA ALA A 334 16.39 -13.27 -0.85
C ALA A 334 17.73 -14.05 -0.89
N ALA A 335 18.37 -14.28 0.24
CA ALA A 335 19.70 -14.87 0.38
C ALA A 335 19.56 -16.39 0.23
N GLY A 336 19.83 -16.84 -0.99
CA GLY A 336 19.80 -18.25 -1.36
C GLY A 336 18.73 -18.60 -2.38
N GLN A 337 17.84 -17.67 -2.76
CA GLN A 337 16.93 -17.86 -3.89
C GLN A 337 17.45 -17.06 -5.09
N THR A 338 17.83 -17.76 -6.16
CA THR A 338 18.07 -17.14 -7.46
C THR A 338 16.79 -16.45 -7.90
N VAL A 339 16.84 -15.14 -8.18
CA VAL A 339 15.71 -14.41 -8.77
C VAL A 339 15.27 -15.18 -10.02
N PRO A 340 14.01 -15.64 -10.10
CA PRO A 340 13.55 -16.39 -11.26
C PRO A 340 13.74 -15.57 -12.52
N SER A 341 14.16 -16.18 -13.62
CA SER A 341 14.29 -15.47 -14.89
C SER A 341 12.95 -14.86 -15.31
N ASP A 342 13.00 -13.79 -16.09
CA ASP A 342 11.81 -13.08 -16.58
C ASP A 342 10.81 -14.01 -17.30
N GLU A 343 11.30 -15.08 -17.92
CA GLU A 343 10.50 -16.11 -18.58
C GLU A 343 9.65 -16.93 -17.60
N VAL A 344 10.18 -17.23 -16.40
CA VAL A 344 9.46 -17.99 -15.36
C VAL A 344 8.36 -17.15 -14.70
N LEU A 345 8.54 -15.83 -14.67
CA LEU A 345 7.56 -14.89 -14.12
C LEU A 345 6.46 -14.50 -15.13
N GLN A 346 6.54 -15.00 -16.36
CA GLN A 346 5.57 -14.72 -17.41
C GLN A 346 4.41 -15.73 -17.37
N LEU A 347 3.19 -15.25 -17.12
CA LEU A 347 1.97 -16.03 -17.19
C LEU A 347 1.46 -16.16 -18.62
N ASN A 348 0.96 -17.36 -18.94
CA ASN A 348 0.30 -17.66 -20.22
C ASN A 348 -1.07 -16.94 -20.38
N ARG A 349 -1.55 -16.28 -19.33
CA ARG A 349 -2.83 -15.57 -19.29
C ARG A 349 -2.69 -14.23 -18.56
N TRP A 350 -3.52 -13.27 -18.96
CA TRP A 350 -3.66 -12.01 -18.26
C TRP A 350 -4.54 -12.17 -17.03
N ILE A 351 -4.05 -11.75 -15.88
CA ILE A 351 -4.78 -11.72 -14.60
C ILE A 351 -4.93 -10.27 -14.13
N ALA A 352 -5.91 -9.99 -13.26
CA ALA A 352 -6.15 -8.65 -12.73
C ALA A 352 -5.41 -8.46 -11.40
N CYS A 353 -4.68 -7.34 -11.26
CA CYS A 353 -3.98 -6.97 -10.02
C CYS A 353 -4.96 -6.86 -8.85
N HIS A 354 -4.59 -7.40 -7.69
CA HIS A 354 -5.43 -7.35 -6.49
C HIS A 354 -5.72 -5.92 -6.03
N THR A 355 -4.72 -5.03 -6.16
CA THR A 355 -4.81 -3.61 -5.74
C THR A 355 -5.43 -2.73 -6.82
N CYS A 356 -4.77 -2.55 -7.97
CA CYS A 356 -5.18 -1.56 -8.97
C CYS A 356 -6.14 -2.11 -10.05
N ARG A 357 -6.43 -3.42 -10.05
CA ARG A 357 -7.28 -4.12 -11.04
C ARG A 357 -6.77 -4.11 -12.48
N VAL A 358 -5.64 -3.45 -12.78
CA VAL A 358 -4.98 -3.50 -14.08
C VAL A 358 -4.63 -4.94 -14.44
N ARG A 359 -4.82 -5.30 -15.71
CA ARG A 359 -4.46 -6.61 -16.21
C ARG A 359 -2.95 -6.68 -16.44
N TYR A 360 -2.33 -7.74 -15.97
CA TYR A 360 -0.90 -8.02 -16.13
C TYR A 360 -0.70 -9.52 -16.37
N ASN A 361 0.41 -9.87 -17.01
CA ASN A 361 0.83 -11.24 -17.20
C ASN A 361 2.31 -11.47 -16.86
N LYS A 362 3.02 -10.45 -16.35
CA LYS A 362 4.36 -10.59 -15.77
C LYS A 362 4.27 -10.43 -14.25
N LEU A 363 4.54 -11.50 -13.51
CA LEU A 363 4.49 -11.55 -12.05
C LEU A 363 5.58 -10.69 -11.41
N HIS A 364 5.29 -10.16 -10.22
CA HIS A 364 6.32 -9.60 -9.35
C HIS A 364 7.05 -10.77 -8.64
N PRO A 365 8.39 -10.71 -8.46
CA PRO A 365 9.15 -11.80 -7.83
C PRO A 365 8.62 -12.24 -6.46
N TYR A 366 8.16 -11.27 -5.66
CA TYR A 366 7.56 -11.51 -4.34
C TYR A 366 6.02 -11.68 -4.36
N TYR A 367 5.30 -11.03 -5.29
CA TYR A 367 3.83 -10.94 -5.24
C TYR A 367 3.19 -11.55 -6.48
N TYR A 368 2.59 -12.72 -6.33
CA TYR A 368 1.92 -13.41 -7.44
C TYR A 368 0.60 -12.72 -7.87
N SER A 369 -0.05 -11.97 -6.98
CA SER A 369 -1.36 -11.34 -7.20
C SER A 369 -1.31 -9.82 -7.42
N LEU A 370 -0.11 -9.24 -7.51
CA LEU A 370 0.08 -7.82 -7.80
C LEU A 370 0.81 -7.65 -9.12
N CYS A 371 0.43 -6.63 -9.90
CA CYS A 371 1.27 -6.21 -11.02
C CYS A 371 2.61 -5.69 -10.47
N HIS A 372 3.65 -5.72 -11.29
CA HIS A 372 5.01 -5.32 -10.88
C HIS A 372 5.04 -3.98 -10.13
N LEU A 373 4.33 -2.94 -10.60
CA LEU A 373 4.27 -1.64 -9.93
C LEU A 373 3.62 -1.69 -8.54
N CYS A 374 2.50 -2.40 -8.40
CA CYS A 374 1.86 -2.55 -7.09
C CYS A 374 2.72 -3.41 -6.15
N GLY A 375 3.39 -4.43 -6.68
CA GLY A 375 4.32 -5.26 -5.92
C GLY A 375 5.48 -4.44 -5.35
N GLU A 376 6.18 -3.69 -6.20
CA GLU A 376 7.28 -2.80 -5.80
C GLU A 376 6.82 -1.77 -4.76
N TYR A 377 5.66 -1.15 -4.97
CA TYR A 377 5.12 -0.20 -4.01
C TYR A 377 4.82 -0.82 -2.64
N ASN A 378 4.19 -2.00 -2.62
CA ASN A 378 3.92 -2.71 -1.36
C ASN A 378 5.21 -3.14 -0.68
N PHE A 379 6.17 -3.67 -1.45
CA PHE A 379 7.48 -4.06 -0.94
C PHE A 379 8.20 -2.88 -0.26
N ASN A 380 8.28 -1.73 -0.94
CA ASN A 380 8.90 -0.53 -0.38
C ASN A 380 8.17 -0.01 0.87
N LYS A 381 6.83 -0.14 0.93
CA LYS A 381 6.08 0.23 2.14
C LYS A 381 6.40 -0.64 3.35
N ARG A 382 6.86 -1.89 3.18
CA ARG A 382 7.35 -2.73 4.29
C ARG A 382 8.61 -2.19 4.93
N LEU A 383 9.44 -1.53 4.14
CA LEU A 383 10.74 -1.00 4.54
C LEU A 383 10.63 0.42 5.13
N LEU A 384 9.44 1.00 5.14
CA LEU A 384 9.24 2.34 5.67
C LEU A 384 9.50 2.34 7.18
N THR A 385 10.33 3.28 7.62
CA THR A 385 10.68 3.49 9.03
C THR A 385 10.49 4.95 9.42
N ARG A 386 10.45 5.21 10.72
CA ARG A 386 10.43 6.56 11.30
C ARG A 386 11.13 6.50 12.65
N ASP A 387 11.94 7.50 13.00
CA ASP A 387 12.46 7.59 14.37
C ASP A 387 11.33 7.83 15.37
N LEU A 388 11.14 6.87 16.27
CA LEU A 388 10.16 6.89 17.35
C LEU A 388 10.80 6.87 18.74
N ARG A 389 12.11 7.17 18.85
CA ARG A 389 12.78 7.28 20.15
C ARG A 389 12.07 8.30 21.05
N GLY A 390 11.87 7.92 22.30
CA GLY A 390 11.15 8.72 23.29
C GLY A 390 9.62 8.75 23.09
N LYS A 391 9.06 8.07 22.08
CA LYS A 391 7.62 7.98 21.84
C LYS A 391 7.04 6.73 22.48
N VAL A 392 5.89 6.87 23.13
CA VAL A 392 5.13 5.75 23.69
C VAL A 392 3.99 5.39 22.74
N VAL A 393 3.92 4.13 22.31
CA VAL A 393 2.85 3.64 21.44
C VAL A 393 2.06 2.56 22.16
N LEU A 394 0.75 2.71 22.23
CA LEU A 394 -0.17 1.67 22.72
C LEU A 394 -0.64 0.81 21.55
N LEU A 395 -0.40 -0.50 21.61
CA LEU A 395 -0.80 -1.45 20.58
C LEU A 395 -1.62 -2.59 21.19
N THR A 396 -2.89 -2.70 20.79
CA THR A 396 -3.73 -3.81 21.24
C THR A 396 -3.51 -5.07 20.39
N GLY A 397 -3.45 -6.24 21.04
CA GLY A 397 -3.29 -7.52 20.34
C GLY A 397 -1.92 -7.69 19.70
N CYS A 398 -0.84 -7.35 20.40
CA CYS A 398 0.52 -7.33 19.86
C CYS A 398 1.21 -8.71 19.74
N ARG A 399 0.58 -9.78 20.24
CA ARG A 399 1.22 -11.10 20.41
C ARG A 399 1.49 -11.83 19.10
N ILE A 400 0.57 -11.76 18.13
CA ILE A 400 0.59 -12.61 16.93
C ILE A 400 0.25 -11.80 15.67
N LYS A 401 0.55 -12.41 14.52
CA LYS A 401 0.17 -11.91 13.19
C LYS A 401 0.58 -10.44 12.97
N ILE A 402 -0.34 -9.64 12.43
CA ILE A 402 -0.20 -8.21 12.17
C ILE A 402 0.26 -7.45 13.43
N GLY A 403 -0.28 -7.80 14.60
CA GLY A 403 0.09 -7.17 15.86
C GLY A 403 1.55 -7.43 16.24
N PHE A 404 2.05 -8.64 16.01
CA PHE A 404 3.45 -8.98 16.23
C PHE A 404 4.37 -8.25 15.24
N ALA A 405 4.02 -8.24 13.95
CA ALA A 405 4.76 -7.51 12.92
C ALA A 405 4.82 -6.00 13.21
N MET A 406 3.71 -5.38 13.62
CA MET A 406 3.69 -3.98 14.03
C MET A 406 4.53 -3.73 15.28
N ALA A 407 4.45 -4.60 16.28
CA ALA A 407 5.23 -4.48 17.51
C ALA A 407 6.73 -4.45 17.22
N LEU A 408 7.23 -5.39 16.41
CA LEU A 408 8.63 -5.43 16.01
C LEU A 408 9.04 -4.17 15.24
N SER A 409 8.24 -3.74 14.25
CA SER A 409 8.54 -2.53 13.48
C SER A 409 8.65 -1.28 14.38
N LEU A 410 7.70 -1.09 15.30
CA LEU A 410 7.70 0.03 16.25
C LEU A 410 8.90 -0.01 17.22
N LEU A 411 9.20 -1.19 17.77
CA LEU A 411 10.32 -1.38 18.69
C LEU A 411 11.66 -1.13 17.98
N ARG A 412 11.83 -1.64 16.76
CA ARG A 412 13.03 -1.41 15.94
C ARG A 412 13.19 0.06 15.54
N CYS A 413 12.08 0.78 15.37
CA CYS A 413 12.05 2.23 15.20
C CYS A 413 12.33 3.05 16.48
N GLY A 414 12.60 2.41 17.63
CA GLY A 414 12.95 3.10 18.87
C GLY A 414 11.78 3.43 19.81
N ALA A 415 10.54 3.05 19.46
CA ALA A 415 9.37 3.33 20.30
C ALA A 415 9.41 2.56 21.64
N ARG A 416 8.88 3.16 22.70
CA ARG A 416 8.46 2.42 23.90
C ARG A 416 7.08 1.84 23.63
N LEU A 417 6.96 0.51 23.61
CA LEU A 417 5.73 -0.17 23.25
C LEU A 417 4.95 -0.60 24.50
N VAL A 418 3.72 -0.14 24.62
CA VAL A 418 2.71 -0.65 25.56
C VAL A 418 1.86 -1.64 24.79
N GLY A 419 2.20 -2.92 24.85
CA GLY A 419 1.53 -3.99 24.12
C GLY A 419 0.49 -4.71 25.00
N THR A 420 -0.70 -5.00 24.47
CA THR A 420 -1.71 -5.78 25.20
C THR A 420 -2.00 -7.12 24.54
N THR A 421 -2.29 -8.13 25.37
CA THR A 421 -2.62 -9.49 24.93
C THR A 421 -3.35 -10.25 26.04
N ARG A 422 -4.12 -11.28 25.68
CA ARG A 422 -4.72 -12.22 26.66
C ARG A 422 -3.70 -13.24 27.20
N PHE A 423 -2.62 -13.47 26.46
CA PHE A 423 -1.59 -14.48 26.76
C PHE A 423 -0.25 -13.77 26.89
N VAL A 424 0.02 -13.19 28.05
CA VAL A 424 1.15 -12.28 28.27
C VAL A 424 2.47 -13.04 28.42
N HIS A 425 2.44 -14.21 29.05
CA HIS A 425 3.64 -15.03 29.24
C HIS A 425 4.11 -15.57 27.89
N GLU A 426 3.18 -16.10 27.08
CA GLU A 426 3.53 -16.58 25.74
C GLU A 426 4.05 -15.44 24.85
N ALA A 427 3.44 -14.24 24.92
CA ALA A 427 3.94 -13.07 24.20
C ALA A 427 5.38 -12.73 24.60
N LEU A 428 5.68 -12.70 25.91
CA LEU A 428 7.03 -12.41 26.41
C LEU A 428 8.04 -13.45 25.89
N ALA A 429 7.71 -14.74 26.00
CA ALA A 429 8.57 -15.80 25.49
C ALA A 429 8.80 -15.66 23.98
N ARG A 430 7.76 -15.28 23.22
CA ARG A 430 7.83 -15.07 21.78
C ARG A 430 8.77 -13.92 21.41
N PHE A 431 8.60 -12.74 22.01
CA PHE A 431 9.49 -11.60 21.76
C PHE A 431 10.94 -11.90 22.15
N GLN A 432 11.18 -12.64 23.23
CA GLN A 432 12.53 -13.05 23.67
C GLN A 432 13.28 -13.95 22.68
N ARG A 433 12.61 -14.54 21.70
CA ARG A 433 13.24 -15.34 20.65
C ARG A 433 13.75 -14.50 19.49
N GLU A 434 13.36 -13.25 19.39
CA GLU A 434 13.88 -12.38 18.33
C GLU A 434 15.37 -12.10 18.57
N ALA A 435 16.16 -12.20 17.50
CA ALA A 435 17.61 -12.13 17.58
C ALA A 435 18.11 -10.79 18.16
N ASP A 436 17.36 -9.73 17.91
CA ASP A 436 17.62 -8.35 18.33
C ASP A 436 16.89 -7.95 19.63
N TYR A 437 16.26 -8.90 20.35
CA TYR A 437 15.51 -8.61 21.58
C TYR A 437 16.31 -7.82 22.61
N ALA A 438 17.61 -8.11 22.76
CA ALA A 438 18.47 -7.42 23.72
C ALA A 438 18.59 -5.90 23.45
N THR A 439 18.36 -5.46 22.21
CA THR A 439 18.47 -4.06 21.77
C THR A 439 17.23 -3.23 22.13
N TRP A 440 16.07 -3.86 22.32
CA TRP A 440 14.80 -3.15 22.50
C TRP A 440 13.88 -3.73 23.57
N GLY A 441 14.25 -4.84 24.20
CA GLY A 441 13.43 -5.55 25.18
C GLY A 441 13.09 -4.71 26.41
N ASP A 442 13.96 -3.77 26.79
CA ASP A 442 13.76 -2.81 27.88
C ASP A 442 12.63 -1.78 27.59
N ARG A 443 12.32 -1.57 26.30
CA ARG A 443 11.25 -0.67 25.83
C ARG A 443 9.91 -1.37 25.62
N LEU A 444 9.85 -2.69 25.77
CA LEU A 444 8.65 -3.49 25.61
C LEU A 444 7.95 -3.69 26.97
N HIS A 445 6.75 -3.13 27.12
CA HIS A 445 5.86 -3.37 28.26
C HIS A 445 4.66 -4.20 27.80
N LEU A 446 4.49 -5.40 28.36
CA LEU A 446 3.40 -6.32 28.00
C LEU A 446 2.37 -6.41 29.11
N PHE A 447 1.10 -6.16 28.75
CA PHE A 447 -0.02 -6.16 29.70
C PHE A 447 -1.07 -7.21 29.34
N ALA A 448 -1.42 -8.03 30.33
CA ALA A 448 -2.53 -8.99 30.23
C ALA A 448 -3.87 -8.25 30.16
N LEU A 449 -4.61 -8.36 29.06
CA LEU A 449 -5.90 -7.69 28.90
C LEU A 449 -6.82 -8.49 27.97
N ASP A 450 -8.03 -8.77 28.45
CA ASP A 450 -9.10 -9.33 27.64
C ASP A 450 -10.12 -8.24 27.30
N LEU A 451 -10.18 -7.88 26.01
CA LEU A 451 -11.05 -6.80 25.51
C LEU A 451 -12.55 -7.13 25.53
N ARG A 452 -12.93 -8.33 26.00
CA ARG A 452 -14.32 -8.67 26.27
C ARG A 452 -14.79 -8.14 27.63
N ASP A 453 -13.86 -7.92 28.56
CA ASP A 453 -14.15 -7.33 29.87
C ASP A 453 -13.99 -5.79 29.80
N LEU A 454 -15.09 -5.11 29.46
CA LEU A 454 -15.09 -3.65 29.27
C LEU A 454 -14.78 -2.87 30.55
N TRP A 455 -15.05 -3.46 31.73
CA TRP A 455 -14.69 -2.86 33.00
C TRP A 455 -13.17 -2.89 33.18
N LEU A 456 -12.53 -4.05 32.95
CA LEU A 456 -11.07 -4.15 32.97
C LEU A 456 -10.41 -3.24 31.93
N VAL A 457 -10.98 -3.09 30.73
CA VAL A 457 -10.47 -2.13 29.73
C VAL A 457 -10.51 -0.70 30.26
N THR A 458 -11.56 -0.34 30.99
CA THR A 458 -11.66 0.98 31.63
C THR A 458 -10.61 1.16 32.74
N GLN A 459 -10.41 0.14 33.58
CA GLN A 459 -9.36 0.16 34.61
C GLN A 459 -7.96 0.23 33.99
N PHE A 460 -7.75 -0.47 32.88
CA PHE A 460 -6.49 -0.44 32.15
C PHE A 460 -6.19 0.96 31.62
N CYS A 461 -7.20 1.66 31.10
CA CYS A 461 -7.02 3.05 30.67
C CYS A 461 -6.63 3.95 31.85
N ALA A 462 -7.19 3.75 33.04
CA ALA A 462 -6.81 4.49 34.24
C ALA A 462 -5.35 4.20 34.65
N PHE A 463 -4.97 2.92 34.65
CA PHE A 463 -3.60 2.48 34.90
C PHE A 463 -2.60 3.09 33.90
N VAL A 464 -2.91 3.02 32.60
CA VAL A 464 -2.07 3.60 31.54
C VAL A 464 -1.90 5.11 31.74
N ARG A 465 -2.96 5.85 32.10
CA ARG A 465 -2.87 7.29 32.37
C ARG A 465 -1.90 7.63 33.50
N GLN A 466 -1.82 6.76 34.52
CA GLN A 466 -0.94 6.96 35.66
C GLN A 466 0.53 6.64 35.33
N HIS A 467 0.79 5.56 34.58
CA HIS A 467 2.16 5.08 34.35
C HIS A 467 2.77 5.50 32.99
N PHE A 468 1.93 5.94 32.06
CA PHE A 468 2.28 6.42 30.71
C PHE A 468 1.46 7.68 30.39
N PRO A 469 1.72 8.80 31.10
CA PRO A 469 0.90 10.01 31.01
C PRO A 469 0.97 10.69 29.63
N LYS A 470 1.93 10.30 28.79
CA LYS A 470 2.08 10.76 27.41
C LYS A 470 2.07 9.58 26.46
N ILE A 471 1.16 9.62 25.49
CA ILE A 471 1.05 8.63 24.41
C ILE A 471 1.22 9.36 23.08
N PHE A 472 2.04 8.79 22.20
CA PHE A 472 2.26 9.29 20.84
C PHE A 472 1.22 8.73 19.86
N ALA A 473 0.95 7.43 19.95
CA ALA A 473 -0.02 6.77 19.09
C ALA A 473 -0.78 5.65 19.83
N ILE A 474 -2.05 5.47 19.45
CA ILE A 474 -2.89 4.33 19.84
C ILE A 474 -3.21 3.53 18.57
N ILE A 475 -2.93 2.24 18.57
CA ILE A 475 -3.26 1.32 17.49
C ILE A 475 -4.23 0.26 18.03
N ASN A 476 -5.49 0.41 17.67
CA ASN A 476 -6.54 -0.56 17.97
C ASN A 476 -6.49 -1.68 16.92
N ASN A 477 -5.59 -2.64 17.12
CA ASN A 477 -5.36 -3.77 16.22
C ASN A 477 -6.10 -5.04 16.63
N ALA A 478 -6.25 -5.30 17.93
CA ALA A 478 -6.94 -6.49 18.42
C ALA A 478 -8.33 -6.59 17.79
N ALA A 479 -8.56 -7.70 17.06
CA ALA A 479 -9.81 -7.93 16.36
C ALA A 479 -10.17 -9.42 16.36
N GLN A 480 -11.47 -9.70 16.33
CA GLN A 480 -12.04 -11.02 16.14
C GLN A 480 -13.07 -10.97 15.01
N THR A 481 -12.92 -11.86 14.03
CA THR A 481 -13.80 -12.01 12.86
C THR A 481 -14.72 -13.23 12.97
N ILE A 482 -14.23 -14.27 13.65
CA ILE A 482 -14.96 -15.48 14.05
C ILE A 482 -14.52 -15.88 15.46
N ALA A 483 -15.42 -16.49 16.23
CA ALA A 483 -15.08 -17.11 17.50
C ALA A 483 -14.12 -18.29 17.26
N ARG A 484 -12.99 -18.26 17.96
CA ARG A 484 -12.01 -19.34 17.96
C ARG A 484 -12.45 -20.43 18.94
N THR A 485 -12.20 -21.69 18.57
CA THR A 485 -12.56 -22.82 19.43
C THR A 485 -11.65 -22.90 20.65
N ARG A 486 -12.08 -23.66 21.66
CA ARG A 486 -11.25 -23.90 22.85
C ARG A 486 -9.96 -24.66 22.48
N GLU A 487 -10.00 -25.47 21.44
CA GLU A 487 -8.83 -26.23 20.98
C GLU A 487 -7.76 -25.30 20.40
N TYR A 488 -8.16 -24.24 19.69
CA TYR A 488 -7.24 -23.26 19.10
C TYR A 488 -6.29 -22.66 20.15
N THR A 489 -6.81 -22.30 21.33
CA THR A 489 -6.01 -21.69 22.41
C THR A 489 -5.47 -22.69 23.42
N ALA A 490 -5.69 -24.01 23.26
CA ALA A 490 -5.39 -24.99 24.29
C ALA A 490 -3.91 -25.01 24.70
N HIS A 491 -3.00 -24.94 23.72
CA HIS A 491 -1.56 -24.95 23.94
C HIS A 491 -1.08 -23.67 24.66
N VAL A 492 -1.60 -22.49 24.29
CA VAL A 492 -1.23 -21.22 24.94
C VAL A 492 -1.88 -21.01 26.30
N ARG A 493 -3.10 -21.52 26.52
CA ARG A 493 -3.75 -21.46 27.84
C ARG A 493 -2.95 -22.21 28.89
N HIS A 494 -2.32 -23.32 28.53
CA HIS A 494 -1.48 -24.07 29.46
C HIS A 494 -0.28 -23.22 29.92
N VAL A 495 0.40 -22.54 28.99
CA VAL A 495 1.52 -21.65 29.32
C VAL A 495 1.07 -20.48 30.19
N GLU A 496 -0.11 -19.93 29.93
CA GLU A 496 -0.64 -18.81 30.72
C GLU A 496 -1.08 -19.23 32.13
N ALA A 497 -1.65 -20.43 32.28
CA ALA A 497 -2.07 -20.97 33.57
C ALA A 497 -0.89 -21.48 34.40
N PHE A 498 0.13 -22.04 33.74
CA PHE A 498 1.31 -22.65 34.37
C PHE A 498 2.58 -22.13 33.69
N PRO A 499 2.90 -20.83 33.83
CA PRO A 499 4.09 -20.27 33.19
C PRO A 499 5.36 -20.86 33.82
N PRO A 500 6.42 -21.12 33.02
CA PRO A 500 7.73 -21.42 33.56
C PRO A 500 8.19 -20.34 34.55
N GLU A 501 8.79 -20.74 35.67
CA GLU A 501 9.15 -19.83 36.77
C GLU A 501 10.01 -18.65 36.30
N GLU A 502 10.99 -18.90 35.43
CA GLU A 502 11.83 -17.85 34.86
C GLU A 502 11.03 -16.84 34.04
N LEU A 503 10.08 -17.33 33.22
CA LEU A 503 9.25 -16.47 32.39
C LEU A 503 8.29 -15.62 33.24
N HIS A 504 7.74 -16.23 34.28
CA HIS A 504 6.91 -15.52 35.26
C HIS A 504 7.72 -14.45 36.00
N ARG A 505 8.92 -14.79 36.48
CA ARG A 505 9.83 -13.85 37.15
C ARG A 505 10.15 -12.65 36.26
N ARG A 506 10.50 -12.88 34.98
CA ARG A 506 10.79 -11.83 34.01
C ARG A 506 9.62 -10.89 33.73
N LEU A 507 8.39 -11.41 33.66
CA LEU A 507 7.21 -10.55 33.52
C LEU A 507 7.10 -9.55 34.69
N TYR A 508 7.49 -9.97 35.90
CA TYR A 508 7.43 -9.15 37.11
C TYR A 508 8.67 -8.28 37.35
N GLU A 509 9.75 -8.46 36.58
CA GLU A 509 10.89 -7.54 36.57
C GLU A 509 10.46 -6.16 36.05
N ASP A 510 9.53 -6.12 35.09
CA ASP A 510 8.76 -4.91 34.80
C ASP A 510 7.71 -4.69 35.90
N THR A 511 8.05 -3.82 36.84
CA THR A 511 7.18 -3.43 37.97
C THR A 511 5.75 -3.10 37.56
N LYS A 512 5.56 -2.42 36.41
CA LYS A 512 4.23 -2.02 35.91
C LYS A 512 3.48 -3.23 35.38
N ALA A 513 4.13 -4.08 34.59
CA ALA A 513 3.53 -5.29 34.06
C ALA A 513 3.14 -6.26 35.18
N GLY A 514 4.02 -6.45 36.18
CA GLY A 514 3.75 -7.28 37.36
C GLY A 514 2.61 -6.73 38.23
N GLU A 515 2.51 -5.42 38.43
CA GLU A 515 1.39 -4.77 39.12
C GLU A 515 0.06 -5.03 38.42
N TRP A 516 0.01 -4.72 37.12
CA TRP A 516 -1.18 -4.90 36.32
C TRP A 516 -1.60 -6.38 36.22
N HIS A 517 -0.64 -7.29 36.04
CA HIS A 517 -0.95 -8.71 35.90
C HIS A 517 -1.57 -9.29 37.19
N ARG A 518 -1.11 -8.88 38.38
CA ARG A 518 -1.76 -9.21 39.66
C ARG A 518 -3.20 -8.68 39.74
N PHE A 519 -3.41 -7.44 39.31
CA PHE A 519 -4.75 -6.85 39.26
C PHE A 519 -5.67 -7.61 38.30
N PHE A 520 -5.17 -7.91 37.09
CA PHE A 520 -5.88 -8.65 36.06
C PHE A 520 -6.33 -10.04 36.53
N LEU A 521 -5.44 -10.83 37.14
CA LEU A 521 -5.78 -12.18 37.62
C LEU A 521 -6.83 -12.18 38.75
N SER A 522 -6.85 -11.13 39.58
CA SER A 522 -7.79 -11.02 40.70
C SER A 522 -9.16 -10.46 40.32
N HIS A 523 -9.28 -9.78 39.18
CA HIS A 523 -10.50 -9.06 38.81
C HIS A 523 -11.09 -9.44 37.44
N THR A 524 -10.43 -10.29 36.63
CA THR A 524 -11.00 -10.72 35.35
C THR A 524 -12.32 -11.48 35.56
N SER A 525 -13.38 -10.99 34.92
CA SER A 525 -14.70 -11.64 34.95
C SER A 525 -14.87 -12.67 33.82
N VAL A 526 -13.96 -12.67 32.85
CA VAL A 526 -13.97 -13.57 31.69
C VAL A 526 -12.87 -14.62 31.80
N THR A 527 -13.19 -15.85 31.37
CA THR A 527 -12.21 -16.92 31.28
C THR A 527 -11.32 -16.73 30.06
N ILE A 528 -10.01 -16.65 30.30
CA ILE A 528 -9.01 -16.40 29.26
C ILE A 528 -9.02 -17.53 28.22
N GLY A 529 -9.24 -17.15 26.97
CA GLY A 529 -9.20 -18.07 25.83
C GLY A 529 -10.41 -19.00 25.69
N GLU A 530 -11.49 -18.80 26.46
CA GLU A 530 -12.76 -19.51 26.31
C GLU A 530 -13.88 -18.58 25.82
N PRO A 531 -14.83 -19.03 24.97
CA PRO A 531 -15.94 -18.20 24.49
C PRO A 531 -16.85 -17.66 25.61
N LEU A 532 -17.41 -16.46 25.41
CA LEU A 532 -18.41 -15.81 26.25
C LEU A 532 -19.68 -16.66 26.29
N ARG A 533 -20.35 -16.69 27.45
CA ARG A 533 -21.61 -17.40 27.64
C ARG A 533 -22.71 -16.37 27.92
N ILE A 534 -23.62 -16.19 26.96
CA ILE A 534 -24.82 -15.33 27.11
C ILE A 534 -26.09 -16.16 27.30
N GLU A 535 -26.17 -17.31 26.65
CA GLU A 535 -27.43 -18.07 26.50
C GLU A 535 -27.73 -19.01 27.69
N HIS A 536 -26.78 -19.21 28.61
CA HIS A 536 -26.96 -20.14 29.73
C HIS A 536 -27.10 -19.40 31.06
N HIS A 537 -28.35 -19.07 31.41
CA HIS A 537 -28.72 -18.82 32.80
C HIS A 537 -29.17 -20.18 33.39
N PRO A 538 -28.55 -20.71 34.46
CA PRO A 538 -28.81 -22.06 34.96
C PRO A 538 -30.23 -22.24 35.54
N HIS A 539 -30.98 -21.15 35.69
CA HIS A 539 -32.37 -21.18 36.10
C HIS A 539 -33.21 -20.43 35.06
N GLU A 540 -34.11 -21.19 34.41
CA GLU A 540 -35.22 -20.79 33.54
C GLU A 540 -34.86 -20.37 32.09
N GLN A 541 -35.42 -21.13 31.12
CA GLN A 541 -35.63 -20.68 29.73
C GLN A 541 -37.12 -20.30 29.54
N PRO A 542 -37.61 -19.20 30.14
CA PRO A 542 -39.05 -18.94 30.26
C PRO A 542 -39.77 -18.67 28.93
N PHE A 543 -39.03 -18.42 27.83
CA PHE A 543 -39.59 -17.99 26.55
C PHE A 543 -39.13 -18.81 25.32
N LEU A 544 -38.34 -19.89 25.52
CA LEU A 544 -37.80 -20.69 24.41
C LEU A 544 -38.51 -22.04 24.20
N ASP A 545 -39.43 -22.43 25.07
CA ASP A 545 -40.29 -23.60 24.87
C ASP A 545 -41.73 -23.16 24.52
N ASP A 546 -41.98 -22.92 23.25
CA ASP A 546 -43.34 -22.88 22.72
C ASP A 546 -43.33 -23.33 21.26
N VAL A 547 -43.16 -24.64 21.03
CA VAL A 547 -43.89 -25.47 20.03
C VAL A 547 -43.45 -26.93 20.25
N LYS A 548 -43.96 -27.61 21.29
CA LYS A 548 -44.13 -29.10 21.32
C LYS A 548 -44.79 -29.68 22.59
N ALA A 549 -45.59 -28.92 23.35
CA ALA A 549 -46.32 -29.45 24.51
C ALA A 549 -47.85 -29.57 24.29
N VAL A 550 -48.31 -29.87 23.07
CA VAL A 550 -49.71 -30.27 22.82
C VAL A 550 -49.77 -31.46 21.86
N ALA A 551 -49.21 -32.61 22.28
CA ALA A 551 -49.63 -33.94 21.83
C ALA A 551 -48.82 -35.00 22.58
N ASN A 552 -49.21 -35.29 23.82
CA ASN A 552 -49.40 -36.64 24.36
C ASN A 552 -49.47 -36.54 25.88
N GLY A 553 -50.70 -36.51 26.38
CA GLY A 553 -50.96 -36.89 27.75
C GLY A 553 -50.53 -38.34 27.95
N LYS A 554 -49.54 -38.54 28.82
CA LYS A 554 -49.45 -39.71 29.69
C LYS A 554 -48.58 -39.32 30.88
N GLU A 555 -49.26 -39.19 32.02
CA GLU A 555 -48.64 -39.17 33.34
C GLU A 555 -47.66 -40.34 33.47
N MET A 556 -46.43 -40.03 33.86
CA MET A 556 -45.60 -40.97 34.61
C MET A 556 -44.83 -40.18 35.67
N VAL A 557 -45.28 -40.37 36.91
CA VAL A 557 -44.54 -40.11 38.14
C VAL A 557 -43.24 -40.89 38.08
N HIS A 558 -42.11 -40.23 38.32
CA HIS A 558 -40.90 -40.92 38.75
C HIS A 558 -40.18 -40.13 39.85
N GLU A 559 -39.89 -40.90 40.90
CA GLU A 559 -39.40 -40.53 42.22
C GLU A 559 -38.01 -39.87 42.20
N GLU A 560 -37.82 -38.97 43.16
CA GLU A 560 -36.54 -38.45 43.60
C GLU A 560 -35.63 -39.60 44.07
N ASN A 561 -34.51 -39.80 43.38
CA ASN A 561 -33.37 -40.52 43.93
C ASN A 561 -32.18 -39.56 44.02
N VAL A 562 -32.05 -38.96 45.20
CA VAL A 562 -30.82 -38.34 45.69
C VAL A 562 -29.79 -39.46 45.85
N THR A 563 -28.81 -39.51 44.95
CA THR A 563 -27.56 -40.24 45.19
C THR A 563 -26.39 -39.34 44.83
N GLY A 564 -25.63 -38.95 45.86
CA GLY A 564 -24.37 -38.25 45.70
C GLY A 564 -23.34 -39.19 45.08
N GLU A 565 -22.76 -38.77 43.95
CA GLU A 565 -21.60 -39.45 43.38
C GLU A 565 -20.35 -38.57 43.50
N LYS A 566 -19.34 -39.24 44.05
CA LYS A 566 -18.03 -38.73 44.47
C LYS A 566 -17.26 -38.13 43.30
N GLN A 567 -16.61 -36.99 43.55
CA GLN A 567 -15.45 -36.52 42.79
C GLN A 567 -14.41 -37.64 42.72
N GLN A 568 -14.31 -38.31 41.56
CA GLN A 568 -13.18 -39.18 41.26
C GLN A 568 -12.03 -38.32 40.77
N SER A 569 -10.99 -38.20 41.61
CA SER A 569 -9.70 -37.65 41.23
C SER A 569 -9.09 -38.53 40.14
N ILE A 570 -9.02 -37.99 38.92
CA ILE A 570 -8.18 -38.59 37.88
C ILE A 570 -6.75 -38.15 38.18
N VAL A 571 -5.99 -39.05 38.82
CA VAL A 571 -4.54 -38.96 38.93
C VAL A 571 -3.98 -39.05 37.52
N ALA A 572 -3.62 -37.90 36.95
CA ALA A 572 -2.89 -37.83 35.70
C ALA A 572 -1.53 -38.49 35.92
N LYS A 573 -1.33 -39.66 35.30
CA LYS A 573 -0.01 -40.29 35.22
C LYS A 573 0.95 -39.30 34.55
N THR A 574 1.92 -38.83 35.32
CA THR A 574 3.06 -38.04 34.89
C THR A 574 3.77 -38.78 33.77
N ARG A 575 3.47 -38.43 32.51
CA ARG A 575 4.42 -38.62 31.43
C ARG A 575 5.46 -37.54 31.64
N THR A 576 6.68 -37.96 31.94
CA THR A 576 7.87 -37.12 31.90
C THR A 576 7.82 -36.33 30.59
N ALA A 577 7.59 -35.02 30.72
CA ALA A 577 7.64 -34.11 29.59
C ALA A 577 9.08 -34.15 29.10
N ASP A 578 9.29 -34.80 27.95
CA ASP A 578 10.47 -34.52 27.14
C ASP A 578 10.53 -33.02 26.96
N THR A 579 11.73 -32.47 27.11
CA THR A 579 12.07 -31.05 27.00
C THR A 579 11.78 -30.58 25.58
N HIS A 580 10.50 -30.46 25.22
CA HIS A 580 10.05 -29.78 24.03
C HIS A 580 10.47 -28.34 24.24
N SER A 581 11.53 -27.95 23.53
CA SER A 581 11.75 -26.56 23.18
C SER A 581 10.39 -26.00 22.81
N LEU A 582 9.97 -24.96 23.54
CA LEU A 582 8.75 -24.24 23.24
C LEU A 582 8.95 -23.65 21.83
N ILE A 583 8.55 -24.37 20.78
CA ILE A 583 8.63 -23.91 19.41
C ILE A 583 7.31 -23.21 19.15
N PHE A 584 7.35 -21.89 19.06
CA PHE A 584 6.20 -21.07 18.69
C PHE A 584 6.42 -20.53 17.28
N ASP A 585 5.44 -20.74 16.41
CA ASP A 585 5.42 -20.15 15.08
C ASP A 585 5.17 -18.63 15.18
N ARG A 586 6.05 -17.81 14.58
CA ARG A 586 6.05 -16.32 14.63
C ARG A 586 4.69 -15.70 14.31
N TYR A 587 3.91 -16.29 13.40
CA TYR A 587 2.62 -15.74 12.97
C TYR A 587 1.41 -16.61 13.30
N ASP A 588 1.57 -17.68 14.09
CA ASP A 588 0.47 -18.56 14.52
C ASP A 588 -0.23 -19.31 13.35
N THR A 589 0.44 -19.42 12.20
CA THR A 589 -0.04 -20.11 10.99
C THR A 589 -0.37 -21.58 11.27
N GLN A 590 0.47 -22.28 12.04
CA GLN A 590 0.22 -23.68 12.42
C GLN A 590 -1.02 -23.85 13.31
N THR A 591 -1.31 -22.88 14.17
CA THR A 591 -2.47 -22.91 15.05
C THR A 591 -3.77 -22.66 14.28
N GLU A 592 -3.75 -21.84 13.24
CA GLU A 592 -4.93 -21.64 12.38
C GLU A 592 -5.38 -22.88 11.62
N GLU A 593 -4.44 -23.76 11.26
CA GLU A 593 -4.72 -25.05 10.63
C GLU A 593 -5.46 -26.01 11.57
N SER A 594 -5.52 -25.70 12.87
CA SER A 594 -6.23 -26.52 13.87
C SER A 594 -7.76 -26.34 13.86
N ASP A 595 -8.30 -25.30 13.19
CA ASP A 595 -9.77 -25.14 13.07
C ASP A 595 -10.34 -26.12 12.04
N ARG A 596 -10.77 -27.29 12.54
CA ARG A 596 -11.30 -28.40 11.74
C ARG A 596 -12.80 -28.34 11.51
N ARG A 597 -13.48 -27.25 11.90
CA ARG A 597 -14.94 -27.13 11.76
C ARG A 597 -15.36 -27.14 10.28
N GLU A 598 -16.45 -27.86 9.98
CA GLU A 598 -17.04 -27.88 8.63
C GLU A 598 -17.74 -26.57 8.27
N THR A 599 -18.23 -25.84 9.28
CA THR A 599 -18.85 -24.52 9.16
C THR A 599 -18.42 -23.62 10.32
N ASN A 600 -18.36 -22.32 10.07
CA ASN A 600 -18.09 -21.30 11.07
C ASN A 600 -18.95 -20.05 10.80
N SER A 601 -18.93 -19.12 11.72
CA SER A 601 -19.74 -17.89 11.69
C SER A 601 -19.43 -16.97 10.50
N TRP A 602 -18.29 -17.15 9.83
CA TRP A 602 -17.97 -16.46 8.57
C TRP A 602 -18.99 -16.73 7.47
N MET A 603 -19.58 -17.93 7.47
CA MET A 603 -20.55 -18.40 6.48
C MET A 603 -22.00 -18.38 7.00
N MET A 604 -22.22 -18.02 8.27
CA MET A 604 -23.54 -18.00 8.90
C MET A 604 -24.34 -16.75 8.52
N ARG A 605 -25.64 -16.91 8.32
CA ARG A 605 -26.64 -15.85 8.17
C ARG A 605 -27.06 -15.30 9.53
N LEU A 606 -27.82 -14.20 9.55
CA LEU A 606 -28.22 -13.51 10.77
C LEU A 606 -28.82 -14.43 11.85
N ALA A 607 -29.77 -15.30 11.50
CA ALA A 607 -30.44 -16.19 12.44
C ALA A 607 -29.56 -17.34 12.96
N GLU A 608 -28.39 -17.55 12.36
CA GLU A 608 -27.48 -18.66 12.67
C GLU A 608 -26.31 -18.24 13.56
N VAL A 609 -26.05 -16.92 13.69
CA VAL A 609 -24.93 -16.39 14.47
C VAL A 609 -25.27 -16.49 15.97
N PRO A 610 -24.43 -17.15 16.80
CA PRO A 610 -24.64 -17.20 18.25
C PRO A 610 -24.60 -15.80 18.87
N GLY A 611 -25.49 -15.53 19.83
CA GLY A 611 -25.57 -14.22 20.48
C GLY A 611 -24.30 -13.88 21.26
N SER A 612 -23.67 -14.88 21.88
CA SER A 612 -22.39 -14.74 22.58
C SER A 612 -21.27 -14.28 21.66
N GLU A 613 -21.11 -14.91 20.50
CA GLU A 613 -20.08 -14.55 19.53
C GLU A 613 -20.28 -13.14 18.98
N ALA A 614 -21.53 -12.75 18.68
CA ALA A 614 -21.85 -11.40 18.23
C ALA A 614 -21.45 -10.35 19.29
N ALA A 615 -21.72 -10.63 20.57
CA ALA A 615 -21.33 -9.76 21.67
C ALA A 615 -19.81 -9.67 21.85
N GLU A 616 -19.09 -10.78 21.76
CA GLU A 616 -17.62 -10.78 21.82
C GLU A 616 -17.01 -9.93 20.71
N ILE A 617 -17.46 -10.13 19.49
CA ILE A 617 -16.93 -9.42 18.31
C ILE A 617 -17.22 -7.92 18.42
N MET A 618 -18.40 -7.54 18.90
CA MET A 618 -18.73 -6.14 19.14
C MET A 618 -17.88 -5.53 20.27
N ALA A 619 -17.68 -6.27 21.37
CA ALA A 619 -16.87 -5.83 22.50
C ALA A 619 -15.42 -5.59 22.09
N ILE A 620 -14.82 -6.53 21.38
CA ILE A 620 -13.41 -6.47 20.96
C ILE A 620 -13.22 -5.42 19.85
N ASN A 621 -14.02 -5.47 18.78
CA ASN A 621 -13.74 -4.69 17.57
C ASN A 621 -14.25 -3.26 17.62
N ALA A 622 -15.19 -2.92 18.51
CA ALA A 622 -15.84 -1.61 18.53
C ALA A 622 -15.90 -0.96 19.92
N LEU A 623 -16.45 -1.66 20.93
CA LEU A 623 -16.65 -1.06 22.25
C LEU A 623 -15.33 -0.81 23.01
N SER A 624 -14.39 -1.76 22.95
CA SER A 624 -13.07 -1.58 23.54
C SER A 624 -12.29 -0.43 22.90
N PRO A 625 -12.17 -0.34 21.55
CA PRO A 625 -11.60 0.84 20.89
C PRO A 625 -12.27 2.15 21.29
N LEU A 626 -13.60 2.17 21.43
CA LEU A 626 -14.34 3.35 21.89
C LEU A 626 -13.90 3.80 23.28
N ILE A 627 -13.81 2.86 24.23
CA ILE A 627 -13.36 3.16 25.60
C ILE A 627 -11.91 3.65 25.60
N ILE A 628 -11.02 2.95 24.89
CA ILE A 628 -9.59 3.27 24.83
C ILE A 628 -9.39 4.68 24.25
N ASN A 629 -9.97 4.96 23.08
CA ASN A 629 -9.82 6.24 22.40
C ASN A 629 -10.37 7.39 23.26
N GLY A 630 -11.54 7.21 23.87
CA GLY A 630 -12.15 8.22 24.73
C GLY A 630 -11.41 8.46 26.04
N LYS A 631 -11.04 7.39 26.76
CA LYS A 631 -10.42 7.50 28.09
C LYS A 631 -8.96 7.92 28.04
N LEU A 632 -8.24 7.64 26.95
CA LEU A 632 -6.83 7.98 26.77
C LEU A 632 -6.59 9.28 25.98
N LYS A 633 -7.64 9.99 25.52
CA LYS A 633 -7.51 11.33 24.93
C LYS A 633 -6.60 12.26 25.76
N PRO A 634 -6.70 12.33 27.11
CA PRO A 634 -5.80 13.16 27.92
C PRO A 634 -4.30 12.82 27.77
N CYS A 635 -3.95 11.55 27.54
CA CYS A 635 -2.55 11.13 27.34
C CYS A 635 -2.01 11.56 25.97
N LEU A 636 -2.87 11.64 24.96
CA LEU A 636 -2.52 12.12 23.62
C LEU A 636 -2.37 13.65 23.62
N LEU A 637 -3.18 14.35 24.42
CA LEU A 637 -3.11 15.80 24.60
C LEU A 637 -1.84 16.25 25.33
N ASN A 638 -1.23 15.40 26.14
CA ASN A 638 -0.02 15.77 26.86
C ASN A 638 1.18 15.93 25.90
N ARG A 639 1.66 17.18 25.77
CA ARG A 639 2.78 17.58 24.89
C ARG A 639 4.06 17.93 25.65
N GLU A 640 4.05 17.76 26.97
CA GLU A 640 5.18 18.15 27.81
C GLU A 640 6.46 17.40 27.40
N GLY A 641 7.54 18.15 27.15
CA GLY A 641 8.83 17.60 26.73
C GLY A 641 8.85 17.01 25.32
N ASP A 642 7.88 17.33 24.46
CA ASP A 642 8.00 17.02 23.03
C ASP A 642 9.05 17.92 22.37
N ALA A 643 9.76 17.37 21.38
CA ALA A 643 10.72 18.13 20.58
C ALA A 643 10.05 19.26 19.78
N ALA A 644 8.78 19.10 19.42
CA ALA A 644 7.99 20.10 18.72
C ALA A 644 6.66 20.36 19.48
N PRO A 645 6.27 21.63 19.73
CA PRO A 645 5.05 21.97 20.44
C PRO A 645 3.75 21.46 19.80
N SER A 646 3.77 21.18 18.49
CA SER A 646 2.63 20.76 17.69
C SER A 646 2.83 19.40 17.02
N GLU A 647 3.63 18.52 17.62
CA GLU A 647 3.85 17.19 17.05
C GLU A 647 2.53 16.44 16.85
N GLU A 648 2.38 15.74 15.74
CA GLU A 648 1.16 14.99 15.44
C GLU A 648 0.98 13.79 16.39
N ARG A 649 -0.28 13.44 16.69
CA ARG A 649 -0.67 12.21 17.42
C ARG A 649 -1.56 11.37 16.56
N PHE A 650 -1.57 10.08 16.81
CA PHE A 650 -2.23 9.14 15.91
C PHE A 650 -3.16 8.21 16.67
N ILE A 651 -4.35 7.98 16.11
CA ILE A 651 -5.20 6.86 16.49
C ILE A 651 -5.48 6.06 15.22
N ILE A 652 -4.99 4.82 15.18
CA ILE A 652 -5.19 3.90 14.06
C ILE A 652 -6.19 2.83 14.48
N ASN A 653 -7.37 2.86 13.88
CA ASN A 653 -8.38 1.83 14.05
C ASN A 653 -8.22 0.79 12.93
N VAL A 654 -7.70 -0.40 13.26
CA VAL A 654 -7.49 -1.47 12.26
C VAL A 654 -8.85 -2.07 11.89
N SER A 655 -9.31 -1.70 10.70
CA SER A 655 -10.62 -2.03 10.17
C SER A 655 -10.50 -2.98 8.97
N ALA A 656 -11.62 -3.19 8.29
CA ALA A 656 -11.66 -4.03 7.11
C ALA A 656 -12.81 -3.62 6.19
N MET A 657 -12.75 -4.10 4.96
CA MET A 657 -13.80 -3.98 3.95
C MET A 657 -15.20 -4.47 4.39
N GLU A 658 -15.26 -5.33 5.39
CA GLU A 658 -16.48 -5.77 6.09
C GLU A 658 -17.23 -4.60 6.75
N GLY A 659 -16.53 -3.53 7.13
CA GLY A 659 -17.13 -2.32 7.67
C GLY A 659 -17.61 -1.29 6.63
N GLN A 660 -17.36 -1.53 5.34
CA GLN A 660 -17.71 -0.57 4.29
C GLN A 660 -19.19 -0.65 3.89
N PHE A 661 -19.94 0.46 3.81
CA PHE A 661 -21.38 0.41 3.49
C PHE A 661 -21.66 0.24 1.99
N TYR A 662 -21.11 1.11 1.15
CA TYR A 662 -21.49 1.20 -0.27
C TYR A 662 -20.67 0.28 -1.17
N ARG A 663 -20.83 -1.03 -0.98
CA ARG A 663 -20.20 -2.08 -1.80
C ARG A 663 -21.10 -3.30 -1.93
N TYR A 664 -20.73 -4.22 -2.81
CA TYR A 664 -21.32 -5.55 -2.78
C TYR A 664 -20.99 -6.26 -1.45
N LYS A 665 -22.04 -6.77 -0.79
CA LYS A 665 -21.98 -7.52 0.47
C LYS A 665 -22.63 -8.88 0.30
N GLN A 666 -22.08 -9.87 0.99
CA GLN A 666 -22.73 -11.17 1.16
C GLN A 666 -23.76 -11.09 2.31
N VAL A 667 -24.67 -12.07 2.37
CA VAL A 667 -25.69 -12.17 3.44
C VAL A 667 -25.19 -12.88 4.70
N THR A 668 -23.90 -13.17 4.78
CA THR A 668 -23.25 -13.93 5.86
C THR A 668 -22.38 -13.03 6.73
N HIS A 669 -21.88 -13.56 7.86
CA HIS A 669 -21.05 -12.84 8.87
C HIS A 669 -21.57 -11.44 9.26
N PRO A 670 -22.89 -11.26 9.51
CA PRO A 670 -23.44 -9.93 9.76
C PRO A 670 -22.86 -9.27 11.02
N HIS A 671 -22.51 -10.04 12.06
CA HIS A 671 -21.90 -9.54 13.29
C HIS A 671 -20.53 -8.88 13.05
N THR A 672 -19.68 -9.45 12.19
CA THR A 672 -18.38 -8.86 11.83
C THR A 672 -18.55 -7.60 10.97
N ASN A 673 -19.49 -7.63 10.01
CA ASN A 673 -19.84 -6.45 9.23
C ASN A 673 -20.32 -5.30 10.13
N MET A 674 -21.23 -5.59 11.07
CA MET A 674 -21.75 -4.62 12.04
C MET A 674 -20.64 -4.03 12.91
N ALA A 675 -19.78 -4.87 13.48
CA ALA A 675 -18.74 -4.40 14.38
C ALA A 675 -17.67 -3.54 13.67
N LYS A 676 -17.24 -3.93 12.46
CA LYS A 676 -16.30 -3.11 11.66
C LYS A 676 -16.94 -1.82 11.14
N ALA A 677 -18.24 -1.85 10.81
CA ALA A 677 -18.99 -0.65 10.45
C ALA A 677 -19.12 0.32 11.63
N ALA A 678 -19.35 -0.20 12.85
CA ALA A 678 -19.39 0.62 14.07
C ALA A 678 -18.03 1.27 14.38
N LEU A 679 -16.93 0.51 14.24
CA LEU A 679 -15.56 1.04 14.36
C LEU A 679 -15.29 2.16 13.35
N ASN A 680 -15.67 1.94 12.08
CA ASN A 680 -15.56 2.94 11.02
C ASN A 680 -16.40 4.18 11.29
N MET A 681 -17.62 4.00 11.78
CA MET A 681 -18.50 5.11 12.14
C MET A 681 -17.90 5.94 13.27
N MET A 682 -17.31 5.32 14.29
CA MET A 682 -16.60 6.04 15.35
C MET A 682 -15.48 6.92 14.78
N THR A 683 -14.63 6.39 13.90
CA THR A 683 -13.58 7.16 13.21
C THR A 683 -14.18 8.33 12.44
N ARG A 684 -15.22 8.07 11.64
CA ARG A 684 -15.86 9.09 10.81
C ARG A 684 -16.48 10.21 11.65
N THR A 685 -17.13 9.87 12.75
CA THR A 685 -17.82 10.83 13.63
C THR A 685 -16.84 11.62 14.50
N SER A 686 -15.82 10.96 15.08
CA SER A 686 -14.96 11.57 16.10
C SER A 686 -13.66 12.14 15.52
N GLY A 687 -13.32 11.80 14.28
CA GLY A 687 -12.05 12.21 13.67
C GLY A 687 -11.85 13.72 13.59
N GLU A 688 -12.91 14.47 13.28
CA GLU A 688 -12.85 15.93 13.20
C GLU A 688 -12.66 16.60 14.58
N ASP A 689 -13.34 16.12 15.62
CA ASP A 689 -13.14 16.58 17.00
C ASP A 689 -11.69 16.38 17.46
N TYR A 690 -11.13 15.19 17.20
CA TYR A 690 -9.77 14.87 17.63
C TYR A 690 -8.71 15.61 16.81
N ALA A 691 -8.97 15.90 15.53
CA ALA A 691 -8.06 16.63 14.68
C ALA A 691 -7.83 18.08 15.16
N GLN A 692 -8.84 18.71 15.77
CA GLN A 692 -8.71 20.05 16.37
C GLN A 692 -7.66 20.07 17.51
N ASP A 693 -7.47 18.93 18.17
CA ASP A 693 -6.48 18.73 19.23
C ASP A 693 -5.11 18.21 18.71
N GLY A 694 -4.91 18.18 17.38
CA GLY A 694 -3.71 17.63 16.75
C GLY A 694 -3.61 16.11 16.87
N ILE A 695 -4.75 15.41 16.94
CA ILE A 695 -4.84 13.94 17.01
C ILE A 695 -5.55 13.41 15.75
N PHE A 696 -4.80 12.72 14.91
CA PHE A 696 -5.24 12.23 13.61
C PHE A 696 -5.77 10.79 13.72
N MET A 697 -7.09 10.67 13.83
CA MET A 697 -7.79 9.37 13.93
C MET A 697 -8.24 8.87 12.56
N ASN A 698 -7.82 7.66 12.16
CA ASN A 698 -8.21 7.04 10.90
C ASN A 698 -8.49 5.54 11.03
N SER A 699 -9.29 5.00 10.10
CA SER A 699 -9.52 3.58 9.92
C SER A 699 -8.63 3.05 8.80
N VAL A 700 -8.04 1.86 8.97
CA VAL A 700 -7.16 1.27 7.97
C VAL A 700 -7.53 -0.19 7.70
N ASP A 701 -7.80 -0.53 6.44
CA ASP A 701 -7.96 -1.90 5.94
C ASP A 701 -6.58 -2.54 5.73
N THR A 702 -6.39 -3.72 6.30
CA THR A 702 -5.13 -4.48 6.26
C THR A 702 -4.85 -5.13 4.90
N GLY A 703 -5.82 -5.12 3.97
CA GLY A 703 -5.81 -6.00 2.82
C GLY A 703 -6.18 -7.44 3.17
N TRP A 704 -6.26 -8.28 2.15
CA TRP A 704 -6.62 -9.69 2.32
C TRP A 704 -5.38 -10.51 2.69
N ILE A 705 -5.20 -10.75 3.98
CA ILE A 705 -4.05 -11.50 4.55
C ILE A 705 -4.45 -12.81 5.22
N THR A 706 -5.74 -13.02 5.50
CA THR A 706 -6.24 -14.24 6.14
C THR A 706 -7.54 -14.67 5.45
N ASP A 707 -7.70 -15.96 5.17
CA ASP A 707 -8.99 -16.53 4.78
C ASP A 707 -9.70 -17.04 6.04
N GLU A 708 -10.91 -16.58 6.32
CA GLU A 708 -11.71 -17.05 7.47
C GLU A 708 -12.72 -18.12 7.07
N SER A 709 -12.71 -18.54 5.79
CA SER A 709 -13.60 -19.58 5.29
C SER A 709 -13.39 -20.92 6.02
N PRO A 710 -14.42 -21.78 6.11
CA PRO A 710 -14.26 -23.14 6.63
C PRO A 710 -13.20 -23.94 5.85
N ARG A 711 -12.59 -24.93 6.50
CA ARG A 711 -11.44 -25.71 5.98
C ARG A 711 -11.62 -26.18 4.54
N LEU A 712 -12.72 -26.87 4.24
CA LEU A 712 -12.99 -27.39 2.89
C LEU A 712 -13.09 -26.31 1.81
N LYS A 713 -13.43 -25.07 2.17
CA LYS A 713 -13.47 -23.94 1.23
C LYS A 713 -12.08 -23.32 1.07
N LYS A 714 -11.27 -23.27 2.14
CA LYS A 714 -9.85 -22.89 2.07
C LYS A 714 -9.05 -23.85 1.18
N GLU A 715 -9.20 -25.16 1.41
CA GLU A 715 -8.51 -26.20 0.64
C GLU A 715 -8.85 -26.09 -0.85
N ARG A 716 -10.15 -25.99 -1.21
CA ARG A 716 -10.58 -25.77 -2.59
C ARG A 716 -10.05 -24.48 -3.21
N ARG A 717 -9.87 -23.41 -2.43
CA ARG A 717 -9.28 -22.17 -2.91
C ARG A 717 -7.77 -22.32 -3.13
N ALA A 718 -7.08 -23.02 -2.24
CA ALA A 718 -5.67 -23.33 -2.38
C ALA A 718 -5.40 -24.19 -3.63
N GLU A 719 -6.22 -25.22 -3.88
CA GLU A 719 -6.20 -26.02 -5.12
C GLU A 719 -6.37 -25.16 -6.39
N GLN A 720 -7.12 -24.05 -6.27
CA GLN A 720 -7.36 -23.08 -7.35
C GLN A 720 -6.34 -21.93 -7.37
N LEU A 721 -5.30 -21.97 -6.54
CA LEU A 721 -4.30 -20.91 -6.37
C LEU A 721 -4.92 -19.53 -6.01
N LEU A 722 -6.06 -19.55 -5.33
CA LEU A 722 -6.74 -18.37 -4.77
C LEU A 722 -6.29 -18.14 -3.33
N LEU A 723 -4.99 -17.92 -3.15
CA LEU A 723 -4.36 -17.65 -1.86
C LEU A 723 -4.54 -16.19 -1.43
N CYS A 724 -4.18 -15.87 -0.18
CA CYS A 724 -4.17 -14.50 0.30
C CYS A 724 -3.04 -13.72 -0.41
N PRO A 725 -3.35 -12.56 -1.02
CA PRO A 725 -2.42 -11.79 -1.84
C PRO A 725 -1.30 -11.07 -1.08
N LEU A 726 -1.41 -10.97 0.25
CA LEU A 726 -0.59 -10.15 1.13
C LEU A 726 -0.31 -10.93 2.42
N ASP A 727 0.72 -10.53 3.16
CA ASP A 727 1.10 -11.14 4.44
C ASP A 727 0.96 -10.17 5.65
N GLU A 728 1.37 -10.62 6.83
CA GLU A 728 1.30 -9.86 8.08
C GLU A 728 2.15 -8.59 8.06
N ILE A 729 3.28 -8.61 7.35
CA ILE A 729 4.19 -7.46 7.22
C ILE A 729 3.54 -6.40 6.32
N ASP A 730 2.87 -6.81 5.24
CA ASP A 730 2.07 -5.93 4.40
C ASP A 730 0.94 -5.23 5.15
N ALA A 731 0.25 -5.99 6.00
CA ALA A 731 -0.83 -5.45 6.84
C ALA A 731 -0.28 -4.48 7.90
N ALA A 732 0.85 -4.81 8.52
CA ALA A 732 1.51 -3.93 9.48
C ALA A 732 1.94 -2.61 8.81
N ALA A 733 2.56 -2.69 7.64
CA ALA A 733 2.97 -1.53 6.86
C ALA A 733 1.79 -0.58 6.56
N ARG A 734 0.62 -1.13 6.19
CA ARG A 734 -0.61 -0.32 5.97
C ARG A 734 -1.05 0.41 7.23
N CYS A 735 -1.08 -0.29 8.36
CA CYS A 735 -1.51 0.29 9.63
C CYS A 735 -0.56 1.37 10.14
N LEU A 736 0.74 1.20 9.90
CA LEU A 736 1.79 2.11 10.34
C LEU A 736 2.05 3.27 9.37
N ASP A 737 1.60 3.18 8.12
CA ASP A 737 1.88 4.16 7.06
C ASP A 737 1.58 5.59 7.48
N LEU A 738 0.41 5.85 8.06
CA LEU A 738 0.01 7.21 8.48
C LEU A 738 0.90 7.75 9.61
N ILE A 739 1.40 6.87 10.48
CA ILE A 739 2.36 7.23 11.52
C ILE A 739 3.71 7.51 10.89
N TYR A 740 4.22 6.64 10.02
CA TYR A 740 5.57 6.79 9.46
C TYR A 740 5.68 7.94 8.45
N THR A 741 4.60 8.23 7.72
CA THR A 741 4.53 9.39 6.81
C THR A 741 4.15 10.70 7.51
N ASN A 742 3.92 10.67 8.82
CA ASN A 742 3.46 11.82 9.61
C ASN A 742 2.19 12.48 9.03
N SER A 743 1.23 11.66 8.59
CA SER A 743 0.04 12.12 7.87
C SER A 743 -0.92 12.90 8.77
N ARG A 744 -1.39 14.05 8.27
CA ARG A 744 -2.44 14.86 8.92
C ARG A 744 -3.85 14.53 8.44
N ALA A 745 -4.04 13.43 7.70
CA ALA A 745 -5.38 12.97 7.36
C ALA A 745 -6.14 12.59 8.63
N TYR A 746 -7.45 12.82 8.68
CA TYR A 746 -8.30 12.42 9.80
C TYR A 746 -9.70 12.07 9.31
N GLY A 747 -10.40 11.23 10.07
CA GLY A 747 -11.78 10.85 9.76
C GLY A 747 -11.90 10.16 8.39
N LYS A 748 -10.85 9.45 7.96
CA LYS A 748 -10.80 8.73 6.68
C LYS A 748 -10.72 7.22 6.87
N PHE A 749 -11.08 6.50 5.81
CA PHE A 749 -10.87 5.06 5.69
C PHE A 749 -9.81 4.79 4.62
N PHE A 750 -8.73 4.11 4.97
CA PHE A 750 -7.65 3.80 4.05
C PHE A 750 -7.66 2.33 3.65
N LYS A 751 -7.39 2.05 2.37
CA LYS A 751 -7.06 0.74 1.84
C LYS A 751 -5.98 0.88 0.79
N ASP A 752 -5.00 -0.03 0.80
CA ASP A 752 -3.86 0.00 -0.13
C ASP A 752 -3.16 1.38 -0.14
N PHE A 753 -2.97 1.95 1.06
CA PHE A 753 -2.33 3.26 1.27
C PHE A 753 -3.08 4.45 0.64
N LYS A 754 -4.36 4.28 0.31
CA LYS A 754 -5.22 5.31 -0.31
C LYS A 754 -6.53 5.46 0.43
N GLU A 755 -7.05 6.68 0.49
CA GLU A 755 -8.41 6.93 0.97
C GLU A 755 -9.42 6.21 0.09
N ILE A 756 -10.38 5.55 0.73
CA ILE A 756 -11.52 4.88 0.09
C ILE A 756 -12.85 5.36 0.71
N PRO A 757 -13.96 5.22 -0.02
CA PRO A 757 -15.28 5.52 0.53
C PRO A 757 -15.62 4.66 1.75
N TRP A 758 -16.44 5.21 2.64
CA TRP A 758 -17.00 4.54 3.82
C TRP A 758 -17.95 3.39 3.51
#